data_AF-A0A2G6N5C3-F1
#
_entry.id   AF-A0A2G6N5C3-F1
#
_cell.length_a   1.000
_cell.length_b   1.000
_cell.length_c   1.000
_cell.angle_alpha   90.00
_cell.angle_beta   90.00
_cell.angle_gamma   90.00
#
_symmetry.space_group_name_H-M   'P 1'
#
loop_
_entity.id
_entity.type
_entity.pdbx_description
1 polymer ?
#
loop_
_entity_poly.entity_id
_entity_poly.type
_entity_poly.pdbx_seq_one_letter_code
_entity_poly.pdbx_strand_id
1 'polypeptide(L)'
;MLDFFKYQPRMPGLNAFPMESYSTDFSMDRLVLGVDNIRRDVRLSPTFCNATAKLAALLIERETGIWTSSEKKQLKLLAREQANYRQLYSQIMSDAVNKARTAKEIQVDFLAQIGILSLVHNEIRKQYEILIGHCKTAIRRSDLARHDDHKEALKLKENLAHVLQNRETVQQKVGLELCGYFREIRQTDIREMREAVFGQDLPFLFDLLTNPIIHMDNPFNDYFMIEEYDLCLGRRVEDPDRYDMVLSLLRNIFGFLEMEDTASISWTLDRRRRELDAAELPGDDEAKKFKLQRLDQWIKRPENIDLLLNRKLARKQYQAIKRDKADKTSLQVQRIRMKHQKLLLGYFYRQFSRTGLMERIAAAYEMQPLYREYCPPLVPQQILQYLINPKSRKLVRNRLKRLKKLYGKTFRMWPLNRKVVQMERMGKRRKKTYLVRFLKAFCRYHRDSCCFNIYRDAAERINLVTDKKILALSKANHTLYEFLLPHEQEMGEKPILNHSIIKADLRGSTDITYQMNERGLNPASYFSLNFFDPITEILSEYDAQKVFIEGDAIILSILEREETPSGWYSVSRACGMAINMLMIINRYNKKSKEYQLPVLELGIGICHRADAPTFLFDGDNRIMISPAINRADRLSGCHKMVRRLIRNNTSPFNLFVFQGTSDEEMQKTADDLFMRYNINGIELNEVGFHKLSQEIDLKCFRGDIPDLGVKNVRLYTGKFPTKSGRYQRLVVREADIPAVDPENLTPLHLTQRKYYEVCTSPALYLATKNLV
;
A
#
# COMPACT_ATOMS: atom_id res chain seq x y z
N MET A 1 2.41 7.00 -66.66
CA MET A 1 2.57 6.01 -65.59
C MET A 1 3.13 6.73 -64.38
N LEU A 2 2.29 7.02 -63.38
CA LEU A 2 2.68 7.68 -62.14
C LEU A 2 2.15 6.84 -60.98
N ASP A 3 3.09 6.25 -60.24
CA ASP A 3 2.87 5.45 -59.04
C ASP A 3 2.21 6.30 -57.93
N PHE A 4 0.88 6.25 -57.86
CA PHE A 4 0.13 6.60 -56.66
C PHE A 4 0.32 5.49 -55.61
N PHE A 5 1.50 5.45 -54.98
CA PHE A 5 1.73 4.61 -53.81
C PHE A 5 0.71 4.94 -52.72
N LYS A 6 -0.22 4.01 -52.51
CA LYS A 6 -1.18 3.99 -51.40
C LYS A 6 -0.43 4.07 -50.08
N TYR A 7 -0.37 5.25 -49.46
CA TYR A 7 0.09 5.42 -48.08
C TYR A 7 -0.86 4.66 -47.15
N GLN A 8 -0.52 3.41 -46.80
CA GLN A 8 -1.29 2.60 -45.85
C GLN A 8 -0.86 2.99 -44.43
N PRO A 9 -1.78 3.44 -43.56
CA PRO A 9 -1.42 3.81 -42.20
C PRO A 9 -0.87 2.58 -41.46
N ARG A 10 0.33 2.67 -40.89
CA ARG A 10 0.89 1.65 -40.00
C ARG A 10 0.09 1.60 -38.70
N MET A 11 -0.05 0.41 -38.12
CA MET A 11 -0.68 0.27 -36.81
C MET A 11 0.25 0.83 -35.73
N PRO A 12 -0.24 1.53 -34.71
CA PRO A 12 0.61 1.94 -33.60
C PRO A 12 0.93 0.73 -32.70
N GLY A 13 2.19 0.53 -32.37
CA GLY A 13 2.62 -0.45 -31.36
C GLY A 13 2.32 0.00 -29.93
N LEU A 14 2.50 -0.89 -28.95
CA LEU A 14 2.26 -0.59 -27.53
C LEU A 14 3.17 0.51 -26.99
N ASN A 15 4.41 0.62 -27.50
CA ASN A 15 5.39 1.65 -27.12
C ASN A 15 4.92 3.09 -27.44
N ALA A 16 3.90 3.25 -28.29
CA ALA A 16 3.28 4.55 -28.57
C ALA A 16 2.34 5.03 -27.45
N PHE A 17 2.16 4.23 -26.39
CA PHE A 17 1.30 4.52 -25.25
C PHE A 17 2.07 4.33 -23.94
N PRO A 18 1.84 5.17 -22.92
CA PRO A 18 2.39 4.96 -21.59
C PRO A 18 1.60 3.84 -20.89
N MET A 19 1.87 2.59 -21.26
CA MET A 19 1.19 1.42 -20.73
C MET A 19 1.66 1.15 -19.30
N GLU A 20 0.72 0.92 -18.38
CA GLU A 20 1.04 0.50 -17.02
C GLU A 20 1.01 -1.03 -16.90
N SER A 21 1.96 -1.59 -16.18
CA SER A 21 1.99 -3.01 -15.82
C SER A 21 1.37 -3.23 -14.42
N TYR A 22 0.84 -4.43 -14.21
CA TYR A 22 0.33 -4.89 -12.93
C TYR A 22 1.19 -6.06 -12.42
N SER A 23 2.12 -5.79 -11.50
CA SER A 23 2.91 -6.84 -10.87
C SER A 23 2.16 -7.47 -9.69
N THR A 24 2.33 -8.78 -9.53
CA THR A 24 1.83 -9.58 -8.40
C THR A 24 3.00 -10.35 -7.80
N ASP A 25 3.93 -9.64 -7.18
CA ASP A 25 5.11 -10.22 -6.53
C ASP A 25 4.71 -10.73 -5.13
N PHE A 26 3.96 -11.84 -5.10
CA PHE A 26 3.49 -12.48 -3.88
C PHE A 26 4.10 -13.88 -3.74
N SER A 27 4.78 -14.13 -2.61
CA SER A 27 5.28 -15.44 -2.20
C SER A 27 5.25 -15.52 -0.67
N MET A 28 5.19 -16.74 -0.12
CA MET A 28 5.32 -17.02 1.32
C MET A 28 6.35 -18.12 1.58
N ASP A 29 7.26 -18.36 0.62
CA ASP A 29 8.15 -19.52 0.63
C ASP A 29 9.36 -19.34 1.54
N ARG A 30 9.65 -18.11 2.01
CA ARG A 30 10.74 -17.83 2.96
C ARG A 30 10.30 -17.92 4.42
N LEU A 31 9.01 -18.11 4.66
CA LEU A 31 8.45 -18.25 6.00
C LEU A 31 8.59 -19.68 6.51
N VAL A 32 8.83 -19.81 7.82
CA VAL A 32 8.94 -21.09 8.50
C VAL A 32 7.58 -21.79 8.53
N LEU A 33 7.58 -23.10 8.29
CA LEU A 33 6.37 -23.92 8.35
C LEU A 33 5.98 -24.21 9.80
N GLY A 34 4.68 -24.36 10.02
CA GLY A 34 4.10 -24.72 11.30
C GLY A 34 4.27 -26.19 11.64
N VAL A 35 3.59 -26.63 12.69
CA VAL A 35 3.69 -27.98 13.26
C VAL A 35 3.39 -29.09 12.26
N ASP A 36 2.50 -28.84 11.29
CA ASP A 36 2.11 -29.83 10.29
C ASP A 36 3.07 -29.92 9.09
N ASN A 37 4.14 -29.11 9.05
CA ASN A 37 5.11 -29.01 7.94
C ASN A 37 4.47 -28.74 6.56
N ILE A 38 3.25 -28.22 6.52
CA ILE A 38 2.52 -27.92 5.28
C ILE A 38 2.08 -26.45 5.30
N ARG A 39 1.48 -26.02 6.40
CA ARG A 39 0.89 -24.69 6.59
C ARG A 39 1.72 -23.88 7.57
N ARG A 40 1.53 -22.56 7.56
CA ARG A 40 2.15 -21.63 8.51
C ARG A 40 1.19 -21.40 9.66
N ASP A 41 1.65 -21.61 10.89
CA ASP A 41 0.83 -21.42 12.08
C ASP A 41 0.74 -19.92 12.41
N VAL A 42 -0.49 -19.41 12.42
CA VAL A 42 -0.79 -17.99 12.69
C VAL A 42 -1.75 -17.88 13.86
N ARG A 43 -1.39 -17.07 14.84
CA ARG A 43 -2.27 -16.68 15.95
C ARG A 43 -2.63 -15.20 15.80
N LEU A 44 -3.92 -14.95 15.67
CA LEU A 44 -4.48 -13.59 15.73
C LEU A 44 -4.96 -13.29 17.15
N SER A 45 -4.99 -12.00 17.50
CA SER A 45 -5.56 -11.50 18.74
C SER A 45 -6.95 -12.11 19.03
N PRO A 46 -7.16 -12.77 20.19
CA PRO A 46 -8.47 -13.27 20.59
C PRO A 46 -9.51 -12.15 20.69
N THR A 47 -9.11 -10.97 21.18
CA THR A 47 -9.99 -9.81 21.28
C THR A 47 -10.45 -9.35 19.90
N PHE A 48 -9.55 -9.30 18.92
CA PHE A 48 -9.92 -8.97 17.54
C PHE A 48 -10.79 -10.05 16.90
N CYS A 49 -10.50 -11.34 17.08
CA CYS A 49 -11.34 -12.43 16.58
C CYS A 49 -12.78 -12.30 17.10
N ASN A 50 -12.95 -12.02 18.39
CA ASN A 50 -14.25 -11.79 19.00
C ASN A 50 -14.94 -10.52 18.47
N ALA A 51 -14.20 -9.45 18.20
CA ALA A 51 -14.73 -8.24 17.60
C ALA A 51 -15.20 -8.48 16.15
N THR A 52 -14.42 -9.23 15.34
CA THR A 52 -14.82 -9.65 13.99
C THR A 52 -16.12 -10.44 14.03
N ALA A 53 -16.24 -11.41 14.96
CA ALA A 53 -17.44 -12.23 15.15
C ALA A 53 -18.68 -11.40 15.45
N LYS A 54 -18.58 -10.51 16.44
CA LYS A 54 -19.69 -9.63 16.84
C LYS A 54 -20.11 -8.70 15.71
N LEU A 55 -19.14 -8.07 15.04
CA LEU A 55 -19.41 -7.13 13.96
C LEU A 55 -20.03 -7.84 12.76
N ALA A 56 -19.50 -9.00 12.36
CA ALA A 56 -20.07 -9.81 11.28
C ALA A 56 -21.52 -10.22 11.59
N ALA A 57 -21.82 -10.66 12.81
CA ALA A 57 -23.17 -11.00 13.23
C ALA A 57 -24.13 -9.81 13.09
N LEU A 58 -23.76 -8.63 13.62
CA LEU A 58 -24.58 -7.42 13.55
C LEU A 58 -24.83 -6.95 12.11
N LEU A 59 -23.82 -7.05 11.24
CA LEU A 59 -23.94 -6.72 9.82
C LEU A 59 -24.86 -7.70 9.09
N ILE A 60 -24.79 -9.00 9.39
CA ILE A 60 -25.69 -10.01 8.82
C ILE A 60 -27.14 -9.76 9.28
N GLU A 61 -27.37 -9.45 10.56
CA GLU A 61 -28.72 -9.10 11.05
C GLU A 61 -29.28 -7.88 10.29
N ARG A 62 -28.45 -6.85 10.09
CA ARG A 62 -28.82 -5.64 9.34
C ARG A 62 -29.20 -5.94 7.89
N GLU A 63 -28.38 -6.72 7.18
CA GLU A 63 -28.61 -7.03 5.76
C GLU A 63 -29.77 -8.01 5.54
N THR A 64 -30.03 -8.91 6.50
CA THR A 64 -31.15 -9.85 6.43
C THR A 64 -32.47 -9.25 6.94
N GLY A 65 -32.40 -8.19 7.75
CA GLY A 65 -33.55 -7.61 8.45
C GLY A 65 -34.08 -8.48 9.59
N ILE A 66 -33.35 -9.53 9.98
CA ILE A 66 -33.75 -10.48 11.03
C ILE A 66 -32.88 -10.20 12.25
N TRP A 67 -33.50 -9.57 13.25
CA TRP A 67 -32.82 -9.16 14.47
C TRP A 67 -32.99 -10.21 15.57
N THR A 68 -31.90 -10.57 16.25
CA THR A 68 -31.94 -11.45 17.43
C THR A 68 -32.39 -10.72 18.70
N SER A 69 -32.47 -9.38 18.65
CA SER A 69 -32.84 -8.48 19.74
C SER A 69 -33.50 -7.21 19.18
N SER A 70 -33.81 -6.22 20.02
CA SER A 70 -34.37 -4.94 19.57
C SER A 70 -33.47 -4.24 18.54
N GLU A 71 -34.02 -3.93 17.37
CA GLU A 71 -33.34 -3.24 16.25
C GLU A 71 -32.60 -1.97 16.70
N LYS A 72 -33.26 -1.08 17.46
CA LYS A 72 -32.66 0.18 17.93
C LYS A 72 -31.41 -0.07 18.80
N LYS A 73 -31.41 -1.15 19.59
CA LYS A 73 -30.28 -1.52 20.44
C LYS A 73 -29.13 -2.06 19.58
N GLN A 74 -29.43 -2.90 18.58
CA GLN A 74 -28.43 -3.47 17.69
C GLN A 74 -27.76 -2.42 16.80
N LEU A 75 -28.52 -1.45 16.28
CA LEU A 75 -27.94 -0.37 15.47
C LEU A 75 -26.98 0.53 16.26
N LYS A 76 -27.29 0.84 17.52
CA LYS A 76 -26.37 1.58 18.40
C LYS A 76 -25.11 0.76 18.71
N LEU A 77 -25.27 -0.53 18.95
CA LEU A 77 -24.15 -1.44 19.20
C LEU A 77 -23.26 -1.55 17.95
N LEU A 78 -23.85 -1.67 16.76
CA LEU A 78 -23.14 -1.73 15.49
C LEU A 78 -22.21 -0.53 15.29
N ALA A 79 -22.69 0.70 15.51
CA ALA A 79 -21.87 1.91 15.37
C ALA A 79 -20.66 1.91 16.33
N ARG A 80 -20.86 1.44 17.57
CA ARG A 80 -19.78 1.32 18.56
C ARG A 80 -18.76 0.26 18.16
N GLU A 81 -19.22 -0.93 17.74
CA GLU A 81 -18.35 -2.02 17.33
C GLU A 81 -17.59 -1.69 16.04
N GLN A 82 -18.17 -0.93 15.10
CA GLN A 82 -17.46 -0.44 13.92
C GLN A 82 -16.25 0.45 14.29
N ALA A 83 -16.43 1.40 15.21
CA ALA A 83 -15.34 2.27 15.67
C ALA A 83 -14.25 1.48 16.40
N ASN A 84 -14.65 0.56 17.30
CA ASN A 84 -13.73 -0.32 18.01
C ASN A 84 -12.94 -1.21 17.03
N TYR A 85 -13.62 -1.82 16.06
CA TYR A 85 -13.01 -2.72 15.08
C TYR A 85 -11.94 -2.02 14.24
N ARG A 86 -12.19 -0.78 13.82
CA ARG A 86 -11.21 0.05 13.09
C ARG A 86 -9.95 0.28 13.92
N GLN A 87 -10.10 0.61 15.21
CA GLN A 87 -8.98 0.82 16.11
C GLN A 87 -8.16 -0.48 16.30
N LEU A 88 -8.84 -1.61 16.54
CA LEU A 88 -8.19 -2.91 16.73
C LEU A 88 -7.42 -3.36 15.48
N TYR A 89 -8.01 -3.22 14.29
CA TYR A 89 -7.33 -3.56 13.04
C TYR A 89 -6.08 -2.71 12.81
N SER A 90 -6.16 -1.39 13.07
CA SER A 90 -5.00 -0.50 12.95
C SER A 90 -3.84 -0.93 13.85
N GLN A 91 -4.14 -1.32 15.10
CA GLN A 91 -3.13 -1.81 16.03
C GLN A 91 -2.48 -3.12 15.56
N ILE A 92 -3.29 -4.10 15.12
CA ILE A 92 -2.78 -5.39 14.63
C ILE A 92 -1.92 -5.22 13.38
N MET A 93 -2.35 -4.38 12.44
CA MET A 93 -1.58 -4.15 11.23
C MET A 93 -0.29 -3.38 11.50
N SER A 94 -0.30 -2.45 12.46
CA SER A 94 0.92 -1.77 12.91
C SER A 94 1.90 -2.76 13.55
N ASP A 95 1.42 -3.70 14.36
CA ASP A 95 2.24 -4.78 14.93
C ASP A 95 2.81 -5.70 13.83
N ALA A 96 1.98 -6.09 12.85
CA ALA A 96 2.40 -6.93 11.73
C ALA A 96 3.51 -6.29 10.89
N VAL A 97 3.38 -5.01 10.54
CA VAL A 97 4.41 -4.28 9.77
C VAL A 97 5.70 -4.15 10.58
N ASN A 98 5.61 -3.88 11.88
CA ASN A 98 6.80 -3.83 12.75
C ASN A 98 7.50 -5.19 12.87
N LYS A 99 6.75 -6.29 12.97
CA LYS A 99 7.31 -7.66 13.00
C LYS A 99 7.97 -8.02 11.68
N ALA A 100 7.34 -7.69 10.56
CA ALA A 100 7.92 -7.87 9.23
C ALA A 100 9.23 -7.07 9.08
N ARG A 101 9.29 -5.85 9.62
CA ARG A 101 10.51 -5.04 9.65
C ARG A 101 11.63 -5.69 10.47
N THR A 102 11.32 -6.12 11.68
CA THR A 102 12.27 -6.81 12.57
C THR A 102 12.85 -8.06 11.91
N ALA A 103 12.00 -8.85 11.24
CA ALA A 103 12.43 -10.02 10.48
C ALA A 103 13.13 -9.69 9.15
N LYS A 104 13.12 -8.42 8.72
CA LYS A 104 13.51 -7.98 7.37
C LYS A 104 12.81 -8.78 6.27
N GLU A 105 11.56 -9.14 6.52
CA GLU A 105 10.79 -10.07 5.68
C GLU A 105 9.36 -9.58 5.49
N ILE A 106 9.08 -9.01 4.31
CA ILE A 106 7.76 -8.51 3.94
C ILE A 106 6.70 -9.62 3.89
N GLN A 107 7.10 -10.88 3.68
CA GLN A 107 6.16 -12.00 3.66
C GLN A 107 5.41 -12.17 5.00
N VAL A 108 5.97 -11.70 6.13
CA VAL A 108 5.28 -11.69 7.43
C VAL A 108 4.07 -10.75 7.40
N ASP A 109 4.18 -9.60 6.74
CA ASP A 109 3.07 -8.65 6.55
C ASP A 109 2.00 -9.24 5.60
N PHE A 110 2.41 -10.00 4.59
CA PHE A 110 1.48 -10.74 3.72
C PHE A 110 0.73 -11.81 4.50
N LEU A 111 1.43 -12.59 5.32
CA LEU A 111 0.86 -13.64 6.16
C LEU A 111 -0.22 -13.06 7.09
N ALA A 112 0.04 -11.92 7.73
CA ALA A 112 -0.93 -11.24 8.58
C ALA A 112 -2.21 -10.86 7.81
N GLN A 113 -2.07 -10.28 6.61
CA GLN A 113 -3.20 -9.85 5.80
C GLN A 113 -4.06 -11.01 5.31
N ILE A 114 -3.44 -12.07 4.77
CA ILE A 114 -4.16 -13.25 4.31
C ILE A 114 -4.81 -13.96 5.51
N GLY A 115 -4.12 -14.02 6.65
CA GLY A 115 -4.68 -14.56 7.90
C GLY A 115 -5.92 -13.81 8.38
N ILE A 116 -5.87 -12.47 8.39
CA ILE A 116 -7.02 -11.63 8.77
C ILE A 116 -8.18 -11.78 7.77
N LEU A 117 -7.89 -11.81 6.47
CA LEU A 117 -8.93 -12.00 5.46
C LEU A 117 -9.58 -13.40 5.55
N SER A 118 -8.77 -14.42 5.85
CA SER A 118 -9.25 -15.79 6.12
C SER A 118 -10.13 -15.83 7.38
N LEU A 119 -9.74 -15.11 8.44
CA LEU A 119 -10.56 -14.97 9.65
C LEU A 119 -11.92 -14.34 9.32
N VAL A 120 -11.95 -13.22 8.59
CA VAL A 120 -13.20 -12.55 8.18
C VAL A 120 -14.10 -13.52 7.42
N HIS A 121 -13.54 -14.24 6.46
CA HIS A 121 -14.30 -15.20 5.65
C HIS A 121 -14.90 -16.33 6.50
N ASN A 122 -14.08 -16.95 7.36
CA ASN A 122 -14.52 -18.04 8.24
C ASN A 122 -15.59 -17.56 9.22
N GLU A 123 -15.43 -16.36 9.76
CA GLU A 123 -16.35 -15.82 10.76
C GLU A 123 -17.69 -15.38 10.15
N ILE A 124 -17.70 -14.79 8.95
CA ILE A 124 -18.94 -14.49 8.23
C ILE A 124 -19.75 -15.78 8.00
N ARG A 125 -19.09 -16.85 7.51
CA ARG A 125 -19.76 -18.14 7.28
C ARG A 125 -20.34 -18.70 8.58
N LYS A 126 -19.54 -18.72 9.64
CA LYS A 126 -19.93 -19.21 10.96
C LYS A 126 -21.11 -18.42 11.56
N GLN A 127 -21.06 -17.08 11.53
CA GLN A 127 -22.15 -16.24 12.04
C GLN A 127 -23.43 -16.39 11.23
N TYR A 128 -23.33 -16.59 9.92
CA TYR A 128 -24.48 -16.88 9.07
C TYR A 128 -25.16 -18.21 9.44
N GLU A 129 -24.35 -19.24 9.73
CA GLU A 129 -24.85 -20.55 10.19
C GLU A 129 -25.51 -20.46 11.57
N ILE A 130 -24.95 -19.65 12.48
CA ILE A 130 -25.56 -19.36 13.78
C ILE A 130 -26.93 -18.70 13.60
N LEU A 131 -27.07 -17.74 12.69
CA LEU A 131 -28.37 -17.12 12.39
C LEU A 131 -29.38 -18.13 11.83
N ILE A 132 -28.97 -19.01 10.91
CA ILE A 132 -29.82 -20.10 10.42
C ILE A 132 -30.25 -21.02 11.57
N GLY A 133 -29.33 -21.36 12.48
CA GLY A 133 -29.61 -22.13 13.68
C GLY A 133 -30.62 -21.45 14.60
N HIS A 134 -30.50 -20.13 14.76
CA HIS A 134 -31.45 -19.31 15.51
C HIS A 134 -32.85 -19.36 14.89
N CYS A 135 -32.99 -19.14 13.58
CA CYS A 135 -34.26 -19.24 12.87
C CYS A 135 -34.90 -20.63 13.03
N LYS A 136 -34.11 -21.71 12.87
CA LYS A 136 -34.60 -23.09 13.07
C LYS A 136 -35.08 -23.34 14.49
N THR A 137 -34.37 -22.80 15.49
CA THR A 137 -34.72 -22.95 16.90
C THR A 137 -35.98 -22.16 17.24
N ALA A 138 -36.15 -20.95 16.69
CA ALA A 138 -37.37 -20.15 16.84
C ALA A 138 -38.59 -20.88 16.25
N ILE A 139 -38.46 -21.48 15.06
CA ILE A 139 -39.52 -22.30 14.45
C ILE A 139 -39.88 -23.48 15.36
N ARG A 140 -38.89 -24.25 15.84
CA ARG A 140 -39.13 -25.39 16.74
C ARG A 140 -39.85 -24.97 18.03
N ARG A 141 -39.48 -23.83 18.62
CA ARG A 141 -40.14 -23.30 19.83
C ARG A 141 -41.60 -22.92 19.54
N SER A 142 -41.86 -22.26 18.41
CA SER A 142 -43.21 -21.91 17.97
C SER A 142 -44.06 -23.16 17.71
N ASP A 143 -43.52 -24.18 17.02
CA ASP A 143 -44.23 -25.43 16.73
C ASP A 143 -44.56 -26.23 18.03
N LEU A 144 -43.70 -26.17 19.05
CA LEU A 144 -43.90 -26.83 20.35
C LEU A 144 -44.87 -26.10 21.29
N ALA A 145 -44.99 -24.78 21.16
CA ALA A 145 -45.71 -23.94 22.13
C ALA A 145 -47.24 -24.02 22.06
N ARG A 146 -47.84 -24.83 21.16
CA ARG A 146 -49.30 -24.99 20.99
C ARG A 146 -50.09 -23.66 20.97
N HIS A 147 -49.52 -22.58 20.43
CA HIS A 147 -50.26 -21.35 20.20
C HIS A 147 -50.89 -21.36 18.81
N ASP A 148 -52.18 -21.00 18.72
CA ASP A 148 -53.01 -20.90 17.51
C ASP A 148 -52.52 -19.86 16.47
N ASP A 149 -51.36 -19.24 16.66
CA ASP A 149 -50.90 -18.14 15.80
C ASP A 149 -50.13 -18.65 14.58
N HIS A 150 -50.86 -19.31 13.67
CA HIS A 150 -50.37 -19.80 12.38
C HIS A 150 -49.62 -18.72 11.56
N LYS A 151 -49.93 -17.44 11.78
CA LYS A 151 -49.27 -16.31 11.11
C LYS A 151 -47.82 -16.12 11.55
N GLU A 152 -47.53 -16.31 12.84
CA GLU A 152 -46.17 -16.14 13.37
C GLU A 152 -45.25 -17.30 12.91
N ALA A 153 -45.76 -18.54 12.98
CA ALA A 153 -45.07 -19.71 12.46
C ALA A 153 -44.79 -19.61 10.95
N LEU A 154 -45.74 -19.08 10.17
CA LEU A 154 -45.56 -18.83 8.74
C LEU A 154 -44.47 -17.78 8.48
N LYS A 155 -44.50 -16.66 9.21
CA LYS A 155 -43.50 -15.60 9.10
C LYS A 155 -42.09 -16.10 9.44
N LEU A 156 -41.94 -16.95 10.45
CA LEU A 156 -40.63 -17.56 10.78
C LEU A 156 -40.11 -18.49 9.67
N LYS A 157 -41.00 -19.24 9.02
CA LYS A 157 -40.65 -20.09 7.85
C LYS A 157 -40.28 -19.25 6.63
N GLU A 158 -40.99 -18.14 6.38
CA GLU A 158 -40.65 -17.17 5.34
C GLU A 158 -39.29 -16.51 5.60
N ASN A 159 -39.01 -16.10 6.83
CA ASN A 159 -37.71 -15.56 7.24
C ASN A 159 -36.58 -16.55 7.00
N LEU A 160 -36.77 -17.83 7.34
CA LEU A 160 -35.77 -18.87 7.06
C LEU A 160 -35.54 -19.04 5.55
N ALA A 161 -36.61 -19.06 4.74
CA ALA A 161 -36.48 -19.14 3.28
C ALA A 161 -35.73 -17.93 2.71
N HIS A 162 -36.02 -16.72 3.21
CA HIS A 162 -35.33 -15.49 2.82
C HIS A 162 -33.83 -15.53 3.13
N VAL A 163 -33.43 -15.98 4.32
CA VAL A 163 -32.01 -16.16 4.69
C VAL A 163 -31.34 -17.17 3.77
N LEU A 164 -31.95 -18.34 3.54
CA LEU A 164 -31.35 -19.35 2.67
C LEU A 164 -31.17 -18.87 1.23
N GLN A 165 -32.11 -18.09 0.71
CA GLN A 165 -32.05 -17.56 -0.66
C GLN A 165 -31.01 -16.44 -0.82
N ASN A 166 -30.83 -15.60 0.20
CA ASN A 166 -29.97 -14.40 0.12
C ASN A 166 -28.56 -14.60 0.70
N ARG A 167 -28.17 -15.83 1.04
CA ARG A 167 -26.88 -16.18 1.65
C ARG A 167 -25.69 -15.57 0.91
N GLU A 168 -25.51 -15.89 -0.37
CA GLU A 168 -24.36 -15.42 -1.16
C GLU A 168 -24.29 -13.89 -1.20
N THR A 169 -25.42 -13.23 -1.48
CA THR A 169 -25.50 -11.76 -1.57
C THR A 169 -25.19 -11.08 -0.23
N VAL A 170 -25.69 -11.60 0.88
CA VAL A 170 -25.42 -11.04 2.21
C VAL A 170 -23.96 -11.24 2.58
N GLN A 171 -23.41 -12.43 2.38
CA GLN A 171 -21.99 -12.71 2.65
C GLN A 171 -21.06 -11.80 1.84
N GLN A 172 -21.39 -11.58 0.56
CA GLN A 172 -20.66 -10.67 -0.31
C GLN A 172 -20.66 -9.24 0.23
N LYS A 173 -21.84 -8.69 0.56
CA LYS A 173 -21.96 -7.32 1.07
C LYS A 173 -21.25 -7.11 2.40
N VAL A 174 -21.45 -8.02 3.35
CA VAL A 174 -20.82 -7.95 4.67
C VAL A 174 -19.30 -8.06 4.55
N GLY A 175 -18.81 -8.97 3.70
CA GLY A 175 -17.39 -9.12 3.41
C GLY A 175 -16.76 -7.86 2.82
N LEU A 176 -17.41 -7.27 1.82
CA LEU A 176 -16.96 -6.02 1.18
C LEU A 176 -16.97 -4.83 2.15
N GLU A 177 -17.94 -4.74 3.06
CA GLU A 177 -17.99 -3.68 4.06
C GLU A 177 -16.86 -3.82 5.09
N LEU A 178 -16.62 -5.03 5.61
CA LEU A 178 -15.51 -5.30 6.51
C LEU A 178 -14.15 -5.00 5.86
N CYS A 179 -13.94 -5.44 4.62
CA CYS A 179 -12.74 -5.11 3.86
C CYS A 179 -12.66 -3.62 3.49
N GLY A 180 -13.81 -2.94 3.39
CA GLY A 180 -13.90 -1.49 3.23
C GLY A 180 -13.23 -0.73 4.38
N TYR A 181 -13.45 -1.16 5.63
CA TYR A 181 -12.76 -0.58 6.79
C TYR A 181 -11.25 -0.79 6.73
N PHE A 182 -10.81 -1.99 6.33
CA PHE A 182 -9.39 -2.30 6.17
C PHE A 182 -8.75 -1.42 5.09
N ARG A 183 -9.46 -1.19 4.00
CA ARG A 183 -9.02 -0.34 2.88
C ARG A 183 -8.84 1.11 3.31
N GLU A 184 -9.78 1.66 4.07
CA GLU A 184 -9.71 3.03 4.61
C GLU A 184 -8.48 3.19 5.50
N ILE A 185 -8.28 2.28 6.45
CA ILE A 185 -7.14 2.32 7.39
C ILE A 185 -5.82 2.11 6.66
N ARG A 186 -5.80 1.27 5.62
CA ARG A 186 -4.61 1.09 4.79
C ARG A 186 -4.22 2.40 4.11
N GLN A 187 -5.18 3.14 3.56
CA GLN A 187 -4.91 4.39 2.84
C GLN A 187 -4.39 5.53 3.73
N THR A 188 -4.59 5.43 5.06
CA THR A 188 -4.06 6.39 6.04
C THR A 188 -2.68 5.94 6.54
N ASP A 189 -2.60 5.43 7.76
CA ASP A 189 -1.36 5.37 8.53
C ASP A 189 -0.50 4.15 8.16
N ILE A 190 -1.14 3.04 7.78
CA ILE A 190 -0.45 1.78 7.47
C ILE A 190 0.30 1.87 6.13
N ARG A 191 -0.23 2.60 5.14
CA ARG A 191 0.50 2.82 3.87
C ARG A 191 1.78 3.60 4.14
N GLU A 192 1.71 4.68 4.90
CA GLU A 192 2.93 5.46 5.21
C GLU A 192 3.96 4.62 5.97
N MET A 193 3.50 3.74 6.87
CA MET A 193 4.36 2.79 7.58
C MET A 193 5.07 1.82 6.64
N ARG A 194 4.33 1.21 5.73
CA ARG A 194 4.91 0.27 4.76
C ARG A 194 5.84 0.97 3.79
N GLU A 195 5.47 2.17 3.35
CA GLU A 195 6.33 2.95 2.47
C GLU A 195 7.65 3.34 3.15
N ALA A 196 7.59 3.64 4.45
CA ALA A 196 8.76 3.96 5.26
C ALA A 196 9.70 2.76 5.47
N VAL A 197 9.17 1.53 5.44
CA VAL A 197 9.95 0.31 5.77
C VAL A 197 10.36 -0.49 4.53
N PHE A 198 9.47 -0.61 3.54
CA PHE A 198 9.62 -1.53 2.40
C PHE A 198 9.57 -0.83 1.03
N GLY A 199 9.41 0.50 0.98
CA GLY A 199 9.41 1.27 -0.27
C GLY A 199 8.02 1.40 -0.92
N GLN A 200 7.76 0.80 -2.07
CA GLN A 200 6.46 0.95 -2.74
C GLN A 200 5.42 -0.04 -2.20
N ASP A 201 4.22 0.46 -1.84
CA ASP A 201 3.12 -0.42 -1.45
C ASP A 201 2.62 -1.25 -2.65
N LEU A 202 2.38 -2.55 -2.44
CA LEU A 202 1.99 -3.46 -3.51
C LEU A 202 0.51 -3.26 -3.88
N PRO A 203 0.18 -2.89 -5.14
CA PRO A 203 -1.21 -2.68 -5.57
C PRO A 203 -2.11 -3.91 -5.40
N PHE A 204 -1.51 -5.10 -5.52
CA PHE A 204 -2.19 -6.40 -5.35
C PHE A 204 -3.04 -6.49 -4.09
N LEU A 205 -2.46 -6.13 -2.95
CA LEU A 205 -3.13 -6.28 -1.65
C LEU A 205 -4.31 -5.31 -1.50
N PHE A 206 -4.22 -4.13 -2.11
CA PHE A 206 -5.33 -3.19 -2.14
C PHE A 206 -6.49 -3.73 -2.98
N ASP A 207 -6.19 -4.25 -4.18
CA ASP A 207 -7.21 -4.83 -5.06
C ASP A 207 -7.86 -6.05 -4.42
N LEU A 208 -7.11 -6.84 -3.65
CA LEU A 208 -7.65 -7.98 -2.89
C LEU A 208 -8.75 -7.56 -1.93
N LEU A 209 -8.59 -6.47 -1.17
CA LEU A 209 -9.62 -5.95 -0.26
C LEU A 209 -10.88 -5.45 -0.99
N THR A 210 -10.78 -5.13 -2.28
CA THR A 210 -11.92 -4.68 -3.10
C THR A 210 -12.54 -5.79 -3.93
N ASN A 211 -11.97 -6.99 -3.88
CA ASN A 211 -12.32 -8.06 -4.79
C ASN A 211 -13.59 -8.79 -4.33
N PRO A 212 -14.72 -8.63 -5.03
CA PRO A 212 -15.98 -9.25 -4.62
C PRO A 212 -15.96 -10.78 -4.75
N ILE A 213 -15.06 -11.35 -5.56
CA ILE A 213 -14.94 -12.80 -5.78
C ILE A 213 -14.57 -13.55 -4.50
N ILE A 214 -13.79 -12.92 -3.61
CA ILE A 214 -13.32 -13.52 -2.34
C ILE A 214 -14.46 -13.91 -1.41
N HIS A 215 -15.60 -13.22 -1.52
CA HIS A 215 -16.74 -13.39 -0.63
C HIS A 215 -17.86 -14.25 -1.26
N MET A 216 -17.60 -14.88 -2.41
CA MET A 216 -18.55 -15.72 -3.12
C MET A 216 -18.21 -17.20 -2.96
N ASP A 217 -19.21 -18.02 -2.62
CA ASP A 217 -19.06 -19.48 -2.67
C ASP A 217 -18.96 -19.98 -4.12
N ASN A 218 -19.74 -19.38 -5.04
CA ASN A 218 -19.68 -19.65 -6.47
C ASN A 218 -19.28 -18.38 -7.26
N PRO A 219 -17.98 -18.20 -7.59
CA PRO A 219 -17.48 -17.01 -8.28
C PRO A 219 -17.93 -16.92 -9.74
N PHE A 220 -18.57 -17.97 -10.26
CA PHE A 220 -19.05 -18.04 -11.64
C PHE A 220 -20.55 -17.80 -11.74
N ASN A 221 -21.26 -17.37 -10.69
CA ASN A 221 -22.70 -17.09 -10.74
C ASN A 221 -23.04 -16.01 -11.80
N ASP A 222 -23.97 -16.28 -12.74
CA ASP A 222 -24.29 -15.35 -13.83
C ASP A 222 -24.87 -14.02 -13.33
N TYR A 223 -25.65 -14.04 -12.24
CA TYR A 223 -26.22 -12.82 -11.66
C TYR A 223 -25.12 -11.93 -11.09
N PHE A 224 -24.23 -12.53 -10.30
CA PHE A 224 -23.05 -11.87 -9.77
C PHE A 224 -22.17 -11.27 -10.88
N MET A 225 -21.86 -12.05 -11.92
CA MET A 225 -21.04 -11.58 -13.04
C MET A 225 -21.66 -10.40 -13.78
N ILE A 226 -22.98 -10.38 -13.94
CA ILE A 226 -23.70 -9.28 -14.59
C ILE A 226 -23.74 -8.04 -13.70
N GLU A 227 -24.01 -8.20 -12.40
CA GLU A 227 -24.19 -7.09 -11.46
C GLU A 227 -22.87 -6.45 -11.05
N GLU A 228 -21.83 -7.24 -10.78
CA GLU A 228 -20.52 -6.74 -10.30
C GLU A 228 -19.55 -6.39 -11.42
N TYR A 229 -19.49 -7.25 -12.44
CA TYR A 229 -18.50 -7.15 -13.52
C TYR A 229 -19.09 -6.68 -14.84
N ASP A 230 -20.41 -6.61 -14.98
CA ASP A 230 -21.05 -6.24 -16.25
C ASP A 230 -20.70 -7.21 -17.40
N LEU A 231 -20.56 -8.50 -17.05
CA LEU A 231 -20.18 -9.60 -17.94
C LEU A 231 -21.20 -10.74 -17.91
N CYS A 232 -21.34 -11.42 -19.03
CA CYS A 232 -22.08 -12.68 -19.14
C CYS A 232 -21.27 -13.60 -20.04
N LEU A 233 -20.36 -14.39 -19.46
CA LEU A 233 -19.42 -15.24 -20.19
C LEU A 233 -20.02 -16.63 -20.45
N GLY A 234 -19.67 -17.22 -21.58
CA GLY A 234 -20.07 -18.57 -21.93
C GLY A 234 -19.45 -19.61 -20.99
N ARG A 235 -20.16 -20.73 -20.79
CA ARG A 235 -19.74 -21.82 -19.91
C ARG A 235 -19.60 -23.15 -20.63
N ARG A 236 -20.27 -23.32 -21.78
CA ARG A 236 -20.18 -24.54 -22.57
C ARG A 236 -18.88 -24.53 -23.33
N VAL A 237 -18.32 -25.71 -23.57
CA VAL A 237 -17.08 -25.87 -24.35
C VAL A 237 -17.19 -25.18 -25.72
N GLU A 238 -18.36 -25.25 -26.33
CA GLU A 238 -18.71 -24.64 -27.62
C GLU A 238 -18.89 -23.11 -27.59
N ASP A 239 -19.01 -22.50 -26.40
CA ASP A 239 -19.25 -21.07 -26.30
C ASP A 239 -17.96 -20.29 -26.63
N PRO A 240 -17.96 -19.40 -27.66
CA PRO A 240 -16.76 -18.69 -28.07
C PRO A 240 -16.32 -17.61 -27.07
N ASP A 241 -17.23 -17.13 -26.21
CA ASP A 241 -17.04 -16.11 -25.18
C ASP A 241 -16.65 -16.68 -23.81
N ARG A 242 -16.13 -17.91 -23.78
CA ARG A 242 -15.46 -18.46 -22.60
C ARG A 242 -14.27 -17.60 -22.19
N TYR A 243 -14.02 -17.56 -20.88
CA TYR A 243 -12.91 -16.82 -20.29
C TYR A 243 -11.57 -17.10 -20.98
N ASP A 244 -11.20 -18.38 -21.13
CA ASP A 244 -9.91 -18.79 -21.72
C ASP A 244 -9.77 -18.33 -23.17
N MET A 245 -10.86 -18.39 -23.94
CA MET A 245 -10.89 -18.01 -25.36
C MET A 245 -10.71 -16.50 -25.53
N VAL A 246 -11.38 -15.71 -24.69
CA VAL A 246 -11.25 -14.25 -24.68
C VAL A 246 -9.85 -13.84 -24.23
N LEU A 247 -9.32 -14.47 -23.18
CA LEU A 247 -7.96 -14.20 -22.68
C LEU A 247 -6.90 -14.54 -23.73
N SER A 248 -7.01 -15.71 -24.37
CA SER A 248 -6.12 -16.12 -25.46
C SER A 248 -6.17 -15.13 -26.63
N LEU A 249 -7.38 -14.70 -27.04
CA LEU A 249 -7.53 -13.68 -28.08
C LEU A 249 -6.86 -12.36 -27.69
N LEU A 250 -6.97 -11.93 -26.43
CA LEU A 250 -6.31 -10.71 -25.95
C LEU A 250 -4.80 -10.85 -25.91
N ARG A 251 -4.26 -11.95 -25.40
CA ARG A 251 -2.82 -12.24 -25.42
C ARG A 251 -2.28 -12.20 -26.85
N ASN A 252 -2.99 -12.78 -27.82
CA ASN A 252 -2.62 -12.73 -29.23
C ASN A 252 -2.63 -11.29 -29.80
N ILE A 253 -3.64 -10.49 -29.44
CA ILE A 253 -3.72 -9.08 -29.86
C ILE A 253 -2.58 -8.25 -29.26
N PHE A 254 -2.33 -8.37 -27.96
CA PHE A 254 -1.27 -7.61 -27.28
C PHE A 254 0.12 -8.05 -27.75
N GLY A 255 0.34 -9.36 -27.92
CA GLY A 255 1.59 -9.90 -28.48
C GLY A 255 1.86 -9.39 -29.90
N PHE A 256 0.83 -9.24 -30.74
CA PHE A 256 0.97 -8.61 -32.05
C PHE A 256 1.32 -7.11 -31.97
N LEU A 257 0.77 -6.38 -31.01
CA LEU A 257 1.00 -4.93 -30.85
C LEU A 257 2.34 -4.61 -30.17
N GLU A 258 2.93 -5.56 -29.46
CA GLU A 258 4.25 -5.43 -28.84
C GLU A 258 5.39 -5.46 -29.86
N MET A 259 5.20 -6.13 -31.00
CA MET A 259 6.25 -6.25 -32.02
C MET A 259 6.56 -4.90 -32.68
N GLU A 260 7.84 -4.52 -32.74
CA GLU A 260 8.32 -3.21 -33.24
C GLU A 260 7.97 -2.97 -34.73
N ASP A 261 7.87 -4.04 -35.52
CA ASP A 261 7.48 -4.00 -36.94
C ASP A 261 5.97 -4.18 -37.13
N THR A 262 5.17 -3.18 -36.75
CA THR A 262 3.75 -3.14 -37.12
C THR A 262 3.60 -2.90 -38.62
N ALA A 263 3.54 -4.00 -39.39
CA ALA A 263 3.43 -4.01 -40.85
C ALA A 263 2.19 -3.26 -41.38
N SER A 264 2.25 -2.90 -42.67
CA SER A 264 1.13 -2.27 -43.39
C SER A 264 -0.14 -3.15 -43.34
N ILE A 265 -1.30 -2.50 -43.16
CA ILE A 265 -2.60 -3.13 -42.83
C ILE A 265 -3.06 -4.23 -43.81
N SER A 266 -2.45 -4.34 -45.00
CA SER A 266 -3.06 -5.02 -46.14
C SER A 266 -2.60 -6.45 -46.44
N TRP A 267 -1.45 -6.97 -45.97
CA TRP A 267 -0.92 -8.20 -46.61
C TRP A 267 -0.27 -9.30 -45.73
N THR A 268 -0.27 -9.19 -44.39
CA THR A 268 0.35 -10.23 -43.53
C THR A 268 -0.43 -10.58 -42.26
N LEU A 269 -1.73 -10.30 -42.21
CA LEU A 269 -2.56 -10.61 -41.04
C LEU A 269 -2.95 -12.10 -40.91
N ASP A 270 -3.11 -12.81 -42.03
CA ASP A 270 -3.45 -14.24 -42.02
C ASP A 270 -2.23 -15.15 -42.24
N ARG A 271 -1.10 -14.63 -42.74
CA ARG A 271 0.18 -15.36 -42.91
C ARG A 271 1.00 -15.37 -41.61
N ARG A 272 1.15 -14.23 -40.92
CA ARG A 272 1.86 -14.19 -39.62
C ARG A 272 1.07 -14.74 -38.45
N ARG A 273 -0.27 -14.73 -38.50
CA ARG A 273 -1.10 -15.45 -37.53
C ARG A 273 -0.94 -16.96 -37.69
N ARG A 274 -0.86 -17.43 -38.95
CA ARG A 274 -0.42 -18.80 -39.26
C ARG A 274 1.02 -19.06 -38.88
N GLU A 275 1.94 -18.09 -38.97
CA GLU A 275 3.31 -18.23 -38.43
C GLU A 275 3.36 -18.07 -36.91
N LEU A 276 2.37 -17.51 -36.21
CA LEU A 276 2.28 -17.51 -34.73
C LEU A 276 1.62 -18.79 -34.21
N ASP A 277 0.66 -19.32 -34.97
CA ASP A 277 0.04 -20.63 -34.74
C ASP A 277 0.97 -21.79 -35.21
N ALA A 278 1.84 -21.57 -36.20
CA ALA A 278 2.82 -22.54 -36.72
C ALA A 278 4.26 -22.30 -36.21
N ALA A 279 4.57 -21.12 -35.64
CA ALA A 279 5.69 -20.95 -34.71
C ALA A 279 5.21 -21.35 -33.32
N GLU A 280 4.88 -22.63 -33.19
CA GLU A 280 5.45 -23.42 -32.10
C GLU A 280 6.98 -23.32 -32.25
N LEU A 281 7.54 -22.17 -31.88
CA LEU A 281 8.98 -22.00 -31.76
C LEU A 281 9.44 -23.06 -30.75
N PRO A 282 10.43 -23.91 -31.11
CA PRO A 282 11.15 -24.68 -30.12
C PRO A 282 11.96 -23.69 -29.30
N GLY A 283 11.36 -23.19 -28.24
CA GLY A 283 11.96 -22.30 -27.26
C GLY A 283 11.61 -22.84 -25.89
N ASP A 284 12.59 -22.78 -25.00
CA ASP A 284 12.51 -23.22 -23.60
C ASP A 284 11.18 -22.77 -22.95
N ASP A 285 10.44 -23.68 -22.34
CA ASP A 285 9.07 -23.45 -21.85
C ASP A 285 8.97 -22.21 -20.92
N GLU A 286 10.06 -21.89 -20.23
CA GLU A 286 10.20 -20.73 -19.37
C GLU A 286 10.16 -19.39 -20.12
N ALA A 287 10.74 -19.30 -21.32
CA ALA A 287 10.72 -18.07 -22.13
C ALA A 287 9.29 -17.73 -22.60
N LYS A 288 8.52 -18.76 -22.95
CA LYS A 288 7.10 -18.62 -23.33
C LYS A 288 6.25 -18.17 -22.15
N LYS A 289 6.48 -18.76 -20.98
CA LYS A 289 5.81 -18.40 -19.72
C LYS A 289 6.09 -16.96 -19.32
N PHE A 290 7.35 -16.51 -19.40
CA PHE A 290 7.73 -15.12 -19.11
C PHE A 290 7.04 -14.12 -20.04
N LYS A 291 6.99 -14.42 -21.35
CA LYS A 291 6.30 -13.56 -22.32
C LYS A 291 4.80 -13.46 -22.02
N LEU A 292 4.14 -14.57 -21.72
CA LEU A 292 2.72 -14.58 -21.35
C LEU A 292 2.45 -13.82 -20.06
N GLN A 293 3.32 -13.95 -19.05
CA GLN A 293 3.21 -13.18 -17.80
C GLN A 293 3.28 -11.68 -18.07
N ARG A 294 4.23 -11.23 -18.90
CA ARG A 294 4.35 -9.81 -19.27
C ARG A 294 3.10 -9.27 -19.97
N LEU A 295 2.51 -10.04 -20.89
CA LEU A 295 1.26 -9.65 -21.56
C LEU A 295 0.10 -9.55 -20.55
N ASP A 296 0.00 -10.51 -19.63
CA ASP A 296 -1.03 -10.50 -18.58
C ASP A 296 -0.89 -9.28 -17.65
N GLN A 297 0.34 -8.83 -17.35
CA GLN A 297 0.55 -7.61 -16.55
C GLN A 297 -0.13 -6.38 -17.18
N TRP A 298 -0.15 -6.26 -18.51
CA TRP A 298 -0.88 -5.18 -19.20
C TRP A 298 -2.39 -5.41 -19.25
N ILE A 299 -2.82 -6.66 -19.44
CA ILE A 299 -4.26 -7.02 -19.51
C ILE A 299 -4.95 -6.80 -18.15
N LYS A 300 -4.25 -7.04 -17.04
CA LYS A 300 -4.75 -6.84 -15.67
C LYS A 300 -5.01 -5.37 -15.32
N ARG A 301 -4.63 -4.40 -16.14
CA ARG A 301 -4.94 -2.96 -15.96
C ARG A 301 -6.11 -2.53 -16.86
N PRO A 302 -7.34 -2.36 -16.33
CA PRO A 302 -8.49 -1.91 -17.13
C PRO A 302 -8.29 -0.55 -17.80
N GLU A 303 -7.49 0.33 -17.19
CA GLU A 303 -7.17 1.68 -17.66
C GLU A 303 -6.44 1.64 -19.00
N ASN A 304 -5.63 0.59 -19.25
CA ASN A 304 -4.95 0.39 -20.52
C ASN A 304 -5.93 0.26 -21.70
N ILE A 305 -7.14 -0.27 -21.47
CA ILE A 305 -8.18 -0.33 -22.51
C ILE A 305 -8.70 1.08 -22.85
N ASP A 306 -8.80 1.97 -21.86
CA ASP A 306 -9.13 3.38 -22.11
C ASP A 306 -8.01 4.11 -22.85
N LEU A 307 -6.75 3.81 -22.51
CA LEU A 307 -5.57 4.32 -23.22
C LEU A 307 -5.60 3.92 -24.70
N LEU A 308 -5.84 2.64 -24.99
CA LEU A 308 -5.76 2.07 -26.33
C LEU A 308 -7.00 2.32 -27.20
N LEU A 309 -8.21 2.31 -26.64
CA LEU A 309 -9.45 2.21 -27.43
C LEU A 309 -10.47 3.33 -27.19
N ASN A 310 -10.43 4.05 -26.07
CA ASN A 310 -11.51 4.98 -25.69
C ASN A 310 -11.33 6.40 -26.26
N ARG A 311 -11.69 6.54 -27.54
CA ARG A 311 -11.67 7.83 -28.26
C ARG A 311 -12.61 8.89 -27.68
N LYS A 312 -13.72 8.49 -27.05
CA LYS A 312 -14.67 9.45 -26.46
C LYS A 312 -14.05 10.13 -25.24
N LEU A 313 -13.38 9.36 -24.39
CA LEU A 313 -12.66 9.88 -23.23
C LEU A 313 -11.50 10.79 -23.65
N ALA A 314 -10.68 10.36 -24.61
CA ALA A 314 -9.58 11.18 -25.14
C ALA A 314 -10.07 12.51 -25.72
N ARG A 315 -11.22 12.53 -26.39
CA ARG A 315 -11.82 13.78 -26.89
C ARG A 315 -12.24 14.72 -25.76
N LYS A 316 -12.79 14.21 -24.66
CA LYS A 316 -13.15 15.01 -23.48
C LYS A 316 -11.89 15.59 -22.82
N GLN A 317 -10.85 14.77 -22.64
CA GLN A 317 -9.56 15.20 -22.08
C GLN A 317 -8.91 16.28 -22.96
N TYR A 318 -8.90 16.10 -24.28
CA TYR A 318 -8.43 17.12 -25.22
C TYR A 318 -9.20 18.44 -25.10
N GLN A 319 -10.52 18.40 -24.90
CA GLN A 319 -11.32 19.61 -24.70
C GLN A 319 -10.99 20.31 -23.37
N ALA A 320 -10.74 19.56 -22.30
CA ALA A 320 -10.32 20.11 -21.00
C ALA A 320 -8.93 20.77 -21.11
N ILE A 321 -7.93 20.05 -21.63
CA ILE A 321 -6.56 20.54 -21.85
C ILE A 321 -6.55 21.80 -22.75
N LYS A 322 -7.45 21.87 -23.74
CA LYS A 322 -7.62 23.07 -24.58
C LYS A 322 -8.20 24.26 -23.81
N ARG A 323 -9.09 24.02 -22.84
CA ARG A 323 -9.64 25.08 -21.96
C ARG A 323 -8.58 25.60 -21.00
N ASP A 324 -7.74 24.71 -20.49
CA ASP A 324 -6.67 25.03 -19.53
C ASP A 324 -5.43 25.67 -20.18
N LYS A 325 -5.51 26.07 -21.46
CA LYS A 325 -4.44 26.74 -22.24
C LYS A 325 -3.09 26.00 -22.20
N ALA A 326 -3.11 24.66 -22.20
CA ALA A 326 -1.90 23.87 -22.25
C ALA A 326 -1.08 24.09 -23.54
N ASP A 327 0.18 23.67 -23.50
CA ASP A 327 1.16 23.79 -24.57
C ASP A 327 0.73 23.10 -25.88
N LYS A 328 1.24 23.60 -27.00
CA LYS A 328 0.93 23.09 -28.35
C LYS A 328 1.32 21.62 -28.53
N THR A 329 2.41 21.20 -27.88
CA THR A 329 2.94 19.83 -27.89
C THR A 329 1.98 18.84 -27.23
N SER A 330 1.47 19.13 -26.04
CA SER A 330 0.45 18.31 -25.36
C SER A 330 -0.83 18.14 -26.18
N LEU A 331 -1.30 19.20 -26.84
CA LEU A 331 -2.47 19.14 -27.73
C LEU A 331 -2.22 18.26 -28.96
N GLN A 332 -1.00 18.28 -29.52
CA GLN A 332 -0.61 17.45 -30.65
C GLN A 332 -0.54 15.96 -30.28
N VAL A 333 0.06 15.62 -29.14
CA VAL A 333 0.11 14.25 -28.61
C VAL A 333 -1.29 13.66 -28.47
N GLN A 334 -2.23 14.42 -27.88
CA GLN A 334 -3.62 13.97 -27.73
C GLN A 334 -4.35 13.77 -29.07
N ARG A 335 -4.07 14.61 -30.08
CA ARG A 335 -4.61 14.42 -31.44
C ARG A 335 -4.08 13.15 -32.10
N ILE A 336 -2.79 12.87 -31.96
CA ILE A 336 -2.17 11.64 -32.48
C ILE A 336 -2.79 10.43 -31.79
N ARG A 337 -2.92 10.46 -30.46
CA ARG A 337 -3.58 9.41 -29.68
C ARG A 337 -5.00 9.12 -30.18
N MET A 338 -5.82 10.13 -30.44
CA MET A 338 -7.17 9.91 -30.99
C MET A 338 -7.17 9.23 -32.38
N LYS A 339 -6.15 9.46 -33.21
CA LYS A 339 -5.99 8.76 -34.51
C LYS A 339 -5.62 7.30 -34.27
N HIS A 340 -4.64 7.04 -33.40
CA HIS A 340 -4.20 5.70 -33.03
C HIS A 340 -5.34 4.86 -32.44
N GLN A 341 -6.10 5.42 -31.49
CA GLN A 341 -7.26 4.75 -30.89
C GLN A 341 -8.34 4.38 -31.92
N LYS A 342 -8.54 5.19 -32.97
CA LYS A 342 -9.49 4.87 -34.05
C LYS A 342 -9.04 3.63 -34.84
N LEU A 343 -7.75 3.52 -35.13
CA LEU A 343 -7.15 2.37 -35.85
C LEU A 343 -7.23 1.10 -34.99
N LEU A 344 -6.76 1.17 -33.74
CA LEU A 344 -6.80 0.06 -32.78
C LEU A 344 -8.22 -0.43 -32.53
N LEU A 345 -9.19 0.45 -32.29
CA LEU A 345 -10.59 0.06 -32.13
C LEU A 345 -11.16 -0.61 -33.40
N GLY A 346 -10.72 -0.19 -34.58
CA GLY A 346 -11.06 -0.87 -35.83
C GLY A 346 -10.47 -2.27 -35.91
N TYR A 347 -9.24 -2.45 -35.44
CA TYR A 347 -8.55 -3.73 -35.38
C TYR A 347 -9.19 -4.71 -34.40
N PHE A 348 -9.34 -4.32 -33.13
CA PHE A 348 -10.00 -5.13 -32.09
C PHE A 348 -11.40 -5.55 -32.54
N TYR A 349 -12.18 -4.61 -33.08
CA TYR A 349 -13.52 -4.92 -33.59
C TYR A 349 -13.50 -5.99 -34.68
N ARG A 350 -12.55 -5.93 -35.63
CA ARG A 350 -12.42 -6.96 -36.67
C ARG A 350 -12.05 -8.33 -36.09
N GLN A 351 -11.13 -8.38 -35.13
CA GLN A 351 -10.71 -9.64 -34.50
C GLN A 351 -11.87 -10.29 -33.74
N PHE A 352 -12.58 -9.53 -32.91
CA PHE A 352 -13.74 -10.04 -32.17
C PHE A 352 -14.93 -10.39 -33.08
N SER A 353 -15.10 -9.72 -34.23
CA SER A 353 -16.15 -10.08 -35.20
C SER A 353 -15.84 -11.39 -35.92
N ARG A 354 -14.56 -11.67 -36.23
CA ARG A 354 -14.15 -12.91 -36.92
C ARG A 354 -14.38 -14.16 -36.08
N THR A 355 -14.34 -14.04 -34.75
CA THR A 355 -14.55 -15.14 -33.81
C THR A 355 -16.02 -15.33 -33.39
N GLY A 356 -16.96 -14.53 -33.90
CA GLY A 356 -18.38 -14.56 -33.49
C GLY A 356 -18.65 -14.01 -32.08
N LEU A 357 -17.63 -13.42 -31.43
CA LEU A 357 -17.75 -12.85 -30.08
C LEU A 357 -18.62 -11.59 -30.08
N MET A 358 -18.61 -10.81 -31.15
CA MET A 358 -19.34 -9.53 -31.18
C MET A 358 -20.85 -9.71 -31.07
N GLU A 359 -21.42 -10.78 -31.64
CA GLU A 359 -22.83 -11.11 -31.52
C GLU A 359 -23.19 -11.44 -30.07
N ARG A 360 -22.35 -12.21 -29.37
CA ARG A 360 -22.55 -12.57 -27.96
C ARG A 360 -22.43 -11.37 -27.03
N ILE A 361 -21.38 -10.55 -27.21
CA ILE A 361 -21.18 -9.31 -26.45
C ILE A 361 -22.38 -8.37 -26.63
N ALA A 362 -22.87 -8.20 -27.86
CA ALA A 362 -24.03 -7.36 -28.13
C ALA A 362 -25.30 -7.92 -27.46
N ALA A 363 -25.52 -9.24 -27.51
CA ALA A 363 -26.65 -9.88 -26.85
C ALA A 363 -26.60 -9.71 -25.33
N ALA A 364 -25.43 -9.86 -24.72
CA ALA A 364 -25.27 -9.74 -23.26
C ALA A 364 -25.74 -8.36 -22.78
N TYR A 365 -25.30 -7.29 -23.43
CA TYR A 365 -25.71 -5.93 -23.07
C TYR A 365 -27.16 -5.58 -23.42
N GLU A 366 -27.72 -6.13 -24.50
CA GLU A 366 -29.13 -5.90 -24.84
C GLU A 366 -30.09 -6.67 -23.93
N MET A 367 -29.62 -7.76 -23.32
CA MET A 367 -30.38 -8.61 -22.40
C MET A 367 -30.47 -8.00 -20.99
N GLN A 368 -29.43 -7.31 -20.53
CA GLN A 368 -29.34 -6.74 -19.17
C GLN A 368 -30.56 -5.92 -18.69
N PRO A 369 -31.22 -5.07 -19.51
CA PRO A 369 -32.39 -4.33 -19.03
C PRO A 369 -33.61 -5.20 -18.74
N LEU A 370 -33.66 -6.44 -19.24
CA LEU A 370 -34.85 -7.29 -19.21
C LEU A 370 -34.68 -8.58 -18.40
N TYR A 371 -33.45 -9.01 -18.08
CA TYR A 371 -33.25 -10.37 -17.56
C TYR A 371 -33.99 -10.65 -16.26
N ARG A 372 -34.05 -9.69 -15.31
CA ARG A 372 -34.79 -9.83 -14.04
C ARG A 372 -36.28 -10.10 -14.23
N GLU A 373 -36.87 -9.73 -15.37
CA GLU A 373 -38.28 -10.04 -15.64
C GLU A 373 -38.54 -11.52 -15.93
N TYR A 374 -37.52 -12.23 -16.44
CA TYR A 374 -37.58 -13.61 -16.91
C TYR A 374 -36.71 -14.58 -16.08
N CYS A 375 -35.86 -14.05 -15.21
CA CYS A 375 -34.89 -14.79 -14.40
C CYS A 375 -35.13 -14.50 -12.91
N PRO A 376 -35.68 -15.44 -12.12
CA PRO A 376 -36.15 -16.79 -12.49
C PRO A 376 -37.48 -16.78 -13.30
N PRO A 377 -37.83 -17.86 -14.03
CA PRO A 377 -37.25 -19.21 -14.00
C PRO A 377 -36.10 -19.50 -14.97
N LEU A 378 -35.81 -18.59 -15.90
CA LEU A 378 -34.67 -18.78 -16.80
C LEU A 378 -33.37 -18.40 -16.10
N VAL A 379 -32.25 -18.82 -16.66
CA VAL A 379 -30.93 -18.26 -16.35
C VAL A 379 -30.51 -17.27 -17.44
N PRO A 380 -29.68 -16.25 -17.13
CA PRO A 380 -29.28 -15.22 -18.10
C PRO A 380 -28.75 -15.80 -19.44
N GLN A 381 -27.99 -16.90 -19.38
CA GLN A 381 -27.50 -17.62 -20.57
C GLN A 381 -28.60 -18.10 -21.52
N GLN A 382 -29.77 -18.46 -21.01
CA GLN A 382 -30.89 -18.88 -21.84
C GLN A 382 -31.52 -17.72 -22.59
N ILE A 383 -31.52 -16.53 -21.99
CA ILE A 383 -31.96 -15.30 -22.67
C ILE A 383 -30.93 -14.90 -23.72
N LEU A 384 -29.64 -15.00 -23.41
CA LEU A 384 -28.57 -14.77 -24.37
C LEU A 384 -28.73 -15.68 -25.60
N GLN A 385 -28.93 -16.97 -25.39
CA GLN A 385 -29.18 -17.94 -26.47
C GLN A 385 -30.43 -17.59 -27.28
N TYR A 386 -31.52 -17.16 -26.63
CA TYR A 386 -32.75 -16.72 -27.30
C TYR A 386 -32.50 -15.59 -28.31
N LEU A 387 -31.67 -14.62 -27.92
CA LEU A 387 -31.36 -13.47 -28.75
C LEU A 387 -30.51 -13.85 -29.96
N ILE A 388 -29.56 -14.77 -29.79
CA ILE A 388 -28.54 -15.11 -30.80
C ILE A 388 -28.99 -16.24 -31.72
N ASN A 389 -29.50 -17.34 -31.16
CA ASN A 389 -29.76 -18.58 -31.89
C ASN A 389 -31.27 -18.78 -32.15
N PRO A 390 -31.75 -18.71 -33.41
CA PRO A 390 -33.15 -18.94 -33.75
C PRO A 390 -33.73 -20.27 -33.25
N LYS A 391 -32.94 -21.35 -33.23
CA LYS A 391 -33.40 -22.69 -32.79
C LYS A 391 -33.77 -22.70 -31.30
N SER A 392 -33.04 -21.94 -30.49
CA SER A 392 -33.28 -21.86 -29.03
C SER A 392 -34.60 -21.17 -28.68
N ARG A 393 -35.14 -20.33 -29.59
CA ARG A 393 -36.34 -19.53 -29.34
C ARG A 393 -37.58 -20.38 -29.05
N LYS A 394 -37.73 -21.51 -29.76
CA LYS A 394 -38.83 -22.46 -29.56
C LYS A 394 -38.72 -23.14 -28.19
N LEU A 395 -37.50 -23.53 -27.80
CA LEU A 395 -37.23 -24.20 -26.52
C LEU A 395 -37.53 -23.29 -25.32
N VAL A 396 -37.02 -22.06 -25.33
CA VAL A 396 -37.26 -21.07 -24.26
C VAL A 396 -38.75 -20.73 -24.15
N ARG A 397 -39.44 -20.54 -25.28
CA ARG A 397 -40.89 -20.26 -25.30
C ARG A 397 -41.69 -21.42 -24.68
N ASN A 398 -41.35 -22.66 -25.02
CA ASN A 398 -42.01 -23.83 -24.46
C ASN A 398 -41.75 -23.96 -22.95
N ARG A 399 -40.52 -23.69 -22.50
CA ARG A 399 -40.16 -23.71 -21.07
C ARG A 399 -40.95 -22.66 -20.28
N LEU A 400 -41.00 -21.42 -20.75
CA LEU A 400 -41.77 -20.35 -20.10
C LEU A 400 -43.28 -20.63 -20.07
N LYS A 401 -43.83 -21.26 -21.13
CA LYS A 401 -45.23 -21.71 -21.14
C LYS A 401 -45.51 -22.77 -20.07
N ARG A 402 -44.62 -23.76 -19.91
CA ARG A 402 -44.75 -24.81 -18.87
C ARG A 402 -44.66 -24.24 -17.46
N LEU A 403 -43.72 -23.32 -17.24
CA LEU A 403 -43.44 -22.76 -15.91
C LEU A 403 -44.39 -21.62 -15.50
N LYS A 404 -45.29 -21.18 -16.39
CA LYS A 404 -46.33 -20.19 -16.10
C LYS A 404 -47.17 -20.56 -14.87
N LYS A 405 -47.55 -21.83 -14.73
CA LYS A 405 -48.38 -22.31 -13.60
C LYS A 405 -47.63 -22.28 -12.27
N LEU A 406 -46.33 -22.62 -12.27
CA LEU A 406 -45.48 -22.68 -11.07
C LEU A 406 -45.15 -21.30 -10.49
N TYR A 407 -44.96 -20.30 -11.36
CA TYR A 407 -44.56 -18.95 -10.95
C TYR A 407 -45.73 -17.95 -10.88
N GLY A 408 -46.96 -18.38 -11.19
CA GLY A 408 -48.14 -17.50 -11.21
C GLY A 408 -48.05 -16.30 -12.17
N LYS A 409 -47.03 -16.24 -13.04
CA LYS A 409 -46.69 -15.08 -13.88
C LYS A 409 -46.78 -15.41 -15.36
N THR A 410 -47.31 -14.49 -16.15
CA THR A 410 -47.28 -14.58 -17.62
C THR A 410 -46.03 -13.90 -18.18
N PHE A 411 -45.22 -14.67 -18.92
CA PHE A 411 -44.01 -14.14 -19.58
C PHE A 411 -44.34 -13.67 -20.99
N ARG A 412 -44.45 -12.35 -21.20
CA ARG A 412 -44.69 -11.76 -22.53
C ARG A 412 -43.43 -11.92 -23.40
N MET A 413 -43.57 -12.38 -24.64
CA MET A 413 -42.43 -12.61 -25.56
C MET A 413 -42.06 -11.40 -26.41
N TRP A 414 -42.96 -10.42 -26.51
CA TRP A 414 -42.75 -9.22 -27.31
C TRP A 414 -41.49 -8.42 -26.92
N PRO A 415 -41.15 -8.23 -25.62
CA PRO A 415 -39.92 -7.53 -25.23
C PRO A 415 -38.65 -8.23 -25.75
N LEU A 416 -38.57 -9.57 -25.63
CA LEU A 416 -37.45 -10.36 -26.15
C LEU A 416 -37.35 -10.28 -27.68
N ASN A 417 -38.48 -10.39 -28.39
CA ASN A 417 -38.49 -10.28 -29.86
C ASN A 417 -38.06 -8.88 -30.31
N ARG A 418 -38.47 -7.82 -29.60
CA ARG A 418 -38.04 -6.45 -29.89
C ARG A 418 -36.53 -6.31 -29.75
N LYS A 419 -35.91 -6.97 -28.76
CA LYS A 419 -34.44 -7.01 -28.60
C LYS A 419 -33.73 -7.74 -29.73
N VAL A 420 -34.29 -8.85 -30.23
CA VAL A 420 -33.76 -9.54 -31.43
C VAL A 420 -33.69 -8.57 -32.62
N VAL A 421 -34.80 -7.87 -32.92
CA VAL A 421 -34.84 -6.91 -34.03
C VAL A 421 -33.86 -5.74 -33.81
N GLN A 422 -33.72 -5.24 -32.58
CA GLN A 422 -32.76 -4.19 -32.25
C GLN A 422 -31.30 -4.64 -32.46
N MET A 423 -30.99 -5.90 -32.17
CA MET A 423 -29.68 -6.48 -32.41
C MET A 423 -29.37 -6.64 -33.89
N GLU A 424 -30.32 -7.13 -34.68
CA GLU A 424 -30.18 -7.30 -36.13
C GLU A 424 -29.91 -5.95 -36.82
N ARG A 425 -30.57 -4.87 -36.37
CA ARG A 425 -30.39 -3.51 -36.90
C ARG A 425 -29.24 -2.73 -36.25
N MET A 426 -28.42 -3.35 -35.42
CA MET A 426 -27.40 -2.65 -34.63
C MET A 426 -26.21 -2.19 -35.49
N GLY A 427 -26.03 -0.87 -35.58
CA GLY A 427 -24.89 -0.28 -36.28
C GLY A 427 -23.53 -0.54 -35.60
N LYS A 428 -22.46 -0.55 -36.41
CA LYS A 428 -21.06 -0.79 -35.98
C LYS A 428 -20.61 0.14 -34.85
N ARG A 429 -21.09 1.38 -34.80
CA ARG A 429 -20.73 2.37 -33.76
C ARG A 429 -21.17 1.92 -32.36
N ARG A 430 -22.36 1.32 -32.25
CA ARG A 430 -22.89 0.81 -30.98
C ARG A 430 -22.15 -0.45 -30.55
N LYS A 431 -21.96 -1.40 -31.48
CA LYS A 431 -21.15 -2.61 -31.24
C LYS A 431 -19.72 -2.29 -30.78
N LYS A 432 -19.05 -1.29 -31.38
CA LYS A 432 -17.73 -0.81 -30.91
C LYS A 432 -17.75 -0.22 -29.50
N THR A 433 -18.85 0.44 -29.11
CA THR A 433 -19.01 0.95 -27.74
C THR A 433 -19.16 -0.19 -26.75
N TYR A 434 -19.92 -1.23 -27.11
CA TYR A 434 -20.03 -2.45 -26.32
C TYR A 434 -18.73 -3.21 -26.20
N LEU A 435 -17.93 -3.28 -27.26
CA LEU A 435 -16.61 -3.91 -27.21
C LEU A 435 -15.69 -3.23 -26.17
N VAL A 436 -15.61 -1.88 -26.17
CA VAL A 436 -14.78 -1.17 -25.17
C VAL A 436 -15.29 -1.43 -23.76
N ARG A 437 -16.60 -1.40 -23.55
CA ARG A 437 -17.23 -1.70 -22.24
C ARG A 437 -16.88 -3.12 -21.78
N PHE A 438 -17.01 -4.10 -22.66
CA PHE A 438 -16.70 -5.50 -22.42
C PHE A 438 -15.23 -5.73 -22.09
N LEU A 439 -14.31 -5.13 -22.86
CA LEU A 439 -12.89 -5.30 -22.63
C LEU A 439 -12.45 -4.73 -21.28
N LYS A 440 -12.96 -3.57 -20.88
CA LYS A 440 -12.71 -3.01 -19.55
C LYS A 440 -13.20 -3.94 -18.44
N ALA A 441 -14.45 -4.40 -18.58
CA ALA A 441 -15.08 -5.32 -17.66
C ALA A 441 -14.29 -6.64 -17.54
N PHE A 442 -13.86 -7.20 -18.68
CA PHE A 442 -13.07 -8.43 -18.75
C PHE A 442 -11.68 -8.27 -18.13
N CYS A 443 -10.98 -7.18 -18.40
CA CYS A 443 -9.69 -6.88 -17.78
C CYS A 443 -9.79 -6.78 -16.25
N ARG A 444 -10.85 -6.11 -15.74
CA ARG A 444 -11.12 -6.02 -14.30
C ARG A 444 -11.38 -7.42 -13.72
N TYR A 445 -12.24 -8.21 -14.35
CA TYR A 445 -12.52 -9.58 -13.92
C TYR A 445 -11.28 -10.48 -13.96
N HIS A 446 -10.46 -10.37 -15.00
CA HIS A 446 -9.22 -11.14 -15.14
C HIS A 446 -8.24 -10.83 -14.01
N ARG A 447 -8.03 -9.54 -13.69
CA ARG A 447 -7.22 -9.10 -12.56
C ARG A 447 -7.75 -9.69 -11.25
N ASP A 448 -9.04 -9.46 -10.97
CA ASP A 448 -9.65 -9.88 -9.71
C ASP A 448 -9.67 -11.42 -9.58
N SER A 449 -9.89 -12.16 -10.67
CA SER A 449 -9.81 -13.63 -10.70
C SER A 449 -8.40 -14.14 -10.43
N CYS A 450 -7.37 -13.50 -11.00
CA CYS A 450 -5.98 -13.82 -10.69
C CYS A 450 -5.67 -13.54 -9.21
N CYS A 451 -6.10 -12.39 -8.70
CA CYS A 451 -5.88 -12.04 -7.30
C CYS A 451 -6.57 -13.02 -6.34
N PHE A 452 -7.79 -13.45 -6.68
CA PHE A 452 -8.53 -14.45 -5.94
C PHE A 452 -7.80 -15.80 -5.90
N ASN A 453 -7.25 -16.26 -7.03
CA ASN A 453 -6.48 -17.51 -7.05
C ASN A 453 -5.23 -17.42 -6.16
N ILE A 454 -4.48 -16.31 -6.22
CA ILE A 454 -3.32 -16.09 -5.34
C ILE A 454 -3.76 -16.14 -3.86
N TYR A 455 -4.85 -15.46 -3.51
CA TYR A 455 -5.38 -15.49 -2.15
C TYR A 455 -5.82 -16.88 -1.71
N ARG A 456 -6.55 -17.62 -2.57
CA ARG A 456 -7.01 -18.98 -2.25
C ARG A 456 -5.82 -19.89 -1.96
N ASP A 457 -4.84 -19.91 -2.86
CA ASP A 457 -3.65 -20.74 -2.73
C ASP A 457 -2.81 -20.33 -1.50
N ALA A 458 -2.81 -19.05 -1.13
CA ALA A 458 -2.18 -18.54 0.08
C ALA A 458 -2.95 -18.94 1.35
N ALA A 459 -4.26 -18.79 1.36
CA ALA A 459 -5.13 -19.10 2.51
C ALA A 459 -5.10 -20.59 2.86
N GLU A 460 -5.02 -21.47 1.86
CA GLU A 460 -4.84 -22.92 2.06
C GLU A 460 -3.52 -23.27 2.75
N ARG A 461 -2.50 -22.42 2.62
CA ARG A 461 -1.18 -22.57 3.26
C ARG A 461 -1.10 -21.96 4.66
N ILE A 462 -2.20 -21.44 5.20
CA ILE A 462 -2.25 -20.82 6.53
C ILE A 462 -3.10 -21.68 7.47
N ASN A 463 -2.60 -21.86 8.69
CA ASN A 463 -3.32 -22.48 9.78
C ASN A 463 -3.62 -21.43 10.86
N LEU A 464 -4.87 -20.99 10.95
CA LEU A 464 -5.30 -20.09 12.03
C LEU A 464 -5.48 -20.88 13.32
N VAL A 465 -4.48 -20.81 14.20
CA VAL A 465 -4.39 -21.69 15.37
C VAL A 465 -5.20 -21.12 16.53
N THR A 466 -6.17 -21.92 16.99
CA THR A 466 -6.94 -21.66 18.22
C THR A 466 -6.76 -22.76 19.27
N ASP A 467 -6.29 -23.94 18.88
CA ASP A 467 -6.04 -25.07 19.78
C ASP A 467 -4.83 -24.79 20.69
N LYS A 468 -5.03 -24.92 22.00
CA LYS A 468 -4.01 -24.66 23.02
C LYS A 468 -2.78 -25.57 22.89
N LYS A 469 -2.96 -26.83 22.46
CA LYS A 469 -1.86 -27.79 22.30
C LYS A 469 -0.98 -27.42 21.12
N ILE A 470 -1.60 -27.09 19.98
CA ILE A 470 -0.87 -26.64 18.79
C ILE A 470 -0.17 -25.31 19.09
N LEU A 471 -0.85 -24.35 19.73
CA LEU A 471 -0.23 -23.09 20.14
C LEU A 471 1.02 -23.29 21.01
N ALA A 472 0.95 -24.16 22.03
CA ALA A 472 2.09 -24.44 22.89
C ALA A 472 3.25 -25.07 22.12
N LEU A 473 2.96 -26.01 21.22
CA LEU A 473 3.96 -26.70 20.41
C LEU A 473 4.62 -25.77 19.37
N SER A 474 3.82 -24.97 18.64
CA SER A 474 4.34 -24.00 17.67
C SER A 474 5.13 -22.88 18.35
N LYS A 475 4.71 -22.43 19.56
CA LYS A 475 5.45 -21.43 20.35
C LYS A 475 6.78 -21.99 20.84
N ALA A 476 6.80 -23.22 21.35
CA ALA A 476 8.02 -23.88 21.82
C ALA A 476 9.05 -24.13 20.69
N ASN A 477 8.58 -24.35 19.46
CA ASN A 477 9.43 -24.61 18.30
C ASN A 477 9.74 -23.36 17.46
N HIS A 478 9.36 -22.15 17.91
CA HIS A 478 9.55 -20.90 17.17
C HIS A 478 8.94 -20.88 15.76
N THR A 479 7.86 -21.64 15.54
CA THR A 479 7.16 -21.73 14.24
C THR A 479 5.84 -20.95 14.21
N LEU A 480 5.46 -20.32 15.33
CA LEU A 480 4.23 -19.55 15.47
C LEU A 480 4.42 -18.07 15.10
N TYR A 481 3.61 -17.59 14.16
CA TYR A 481 3.49 -16.16 13.87
C TYR A 481 2.32 -15.56 14.68
N GLU A 482 2.65 -14.72 15.66
CA GLU A 482 1.65 -14.07 16.52
C GLU A 482 1.40 -12.63 16.07
N PHE A 483 0.14 -12.22 15.97
CA PHE A 483 -0.28 -10.83 15.73
C PHE A 483 -1.29 -10.43 16.80
N LEU A 484 -0.79 -9.83 17.88
CA LEU A 484 -1.51 -9.61 19.14
C LEU A 484 -1.63 -8.12 19.44
N LEU A 485 -2.66 -7.74 20.19
CA LEU A 485 -2.83 -6.36 20.66
C LEU A 485 -1.80 -6.03 21.75
N PRO A 486 -1.45 -4.75 21.97
CA PRO A 486 -0.43 -4.36 22.94
C PRO A 486 -0.66 -4.86 24.36
N HIS A 487 -1.92 -4.96 24.80
CA HIS A 487 -2.28 -5.45 26.14
C HIS A 487 -2.32 -6.98 26.24
N GLU A 488 -2.22 -7.70 25.11
CA GLU A 488 -2.16 -9.16 25.04
C GLU A 488 -0.70 -9.67 24.97
N GLN A 489 0.26 -8.76 24.80
CA GLN A 489 1.69 -9.05 24.83
C GLN A 489 2.17 -9.15 26.29
N GLU A 490 3.13 -10.04 26.57
CA GLU A 490 3.66 -10.24 27.92
C GLU A 490 4.25 -8.92 28.48
N MET A 491 3.61 -8.38 29.52
CA MET A 491 3.99 -7.14 30.18
C MET A 491 5.03 -7.39 31.27
N GLY A 492 6.29 -7.46 30.86
CA GLY A 492 7.45 -7.28 31.73
C GLY A 492 8.28 -6.10 31.24
N GLU A 493 9.02 -5.41 32.13
CA GLU A 493 10.07 -4.49 31.69
C GLU A 493 11.18 -5.31 31.02
N LYS A 494 11.11 -5.39 29.69
CA LYS A 494 12.11 -6.10 28.90
C LYS A 494 13.46 -5.40 28.98
N PRO A 495 14.58 -6.15 28.99
CA PRO A 495 15.92 -5.59 29.11
C PRO A 495 16.21 -4.64 27.93
N ILE A 496 17.09 -3.67 28.18
CA ILE A 496 17.51 -2.71 27.15
C ILE A 496 18.51 -3.41 26.23
N LEU A 497 18.25 -3.40 24.93
CA LEU A 497 19.16 -3.91 23.90
C LEU A 497 20.18 -2.85 23.51
N ASN A 498 19.70 -1.69 23.09
CA ASN A 498 20.49 -0.65 22.46
C ASN A 498 20.07 0.72 22.98
N HIS A 499 20.93 1.71 22.81
CA HIS A 499 20.57 3.09 23.12
C HIS A 499 21.19 4.07 22.13
N SER A 500 20.51 5.19 21.94
CA SER A 500 20.97 6.32 21.14
C SER A 500 21.05 7.57 22.02
N ILE A 501 22.21 8.21 22.06
CA ILE A 501 22.47 9.43 22.81
C ILE A 501 22.44 10.63 21.88
N ILE A 502 21.79 11.70 22.31
CA ILE A 502 21.80 13.01 21.66
C ILE A 502 22.44 13.98 22.65
N LYS A 503 23.55 14.61 22.26
CA LYS A 503 24.11 15.76 22.99
C LYS A 503 23.93 17.00 22.15
N ALA A 504 23.28 18.02 22.72
CA ALA A 504 23.12 19.33 22.08
C ALA A 504 23.81 20.39 22.95
N ASP A 505 24.82 21.03 22.38
CA ASP A 505 25.74 21.94 23.04
C ASP A 505 25.58 23.38 22.54
N LEU A 506 25.46 24.35 23.45
CA LEU A 506 25.25 25.76 23.13
C LEU A 506 26.57 26.48 22.80
N ARG A 507 26.64 27.06 21.61
CA ARG A 507 27.86 27.76 21.18
C ARG A 507 28.00 29.13 21.83
N GLY A 508 29.16 29.36 22.44
CA GLY A 508 29.48 30.67 23.04
C GLY A 508 28.59 31.02 24.23
N SER A 509 28.10 30.02 24.95
CA SER A 509 27.26 30.18 26.15
C SER A 509 27.86 31.14 27.18
N THR A 510 29.18 31.10 27.39
CA THR A 510 29.90 32.00 28.31
C THR A 510 29.83 33.46 27.84
N ASP A 511 30.04 33.70 26.54
CA ASP A 511 29.97 35.04 25.95
C ASP A 511 28.54 35.59 25.99
N ILE A 512 27.53 34.73 25.74
CA ILE A 512 26.11 35.08 25.85
C ILE A 512 25.76 35.44 27.29
N THR A 513 26.20 34.63 28.26
CA THR A 513 25.97 34.87 29.69
C THR A 513 26.58 36.20 30.13
N TYR A 514 27.79 36.51 29.68
CA TYR A 514 28.46 37.79 29.93
C TYR A 514 27.65 38.97 29.36
N GLN A 515 27.26 38.91 28.07
CA GLN A 515 26.48 39.97 27.43
C GLN A 515 25.11 40.20 28.08
N MET A 516 24.47 39.13 28.58
CA MET A 516 23.18 39.22 29.25
C MET A 516 23.31 39.86 30.64
N ASN A 517 24.34 39.48 31.40
CA ASN A 517 24.62 40.08 32.71
C ASN A 517 24.96 41.57 32.59
N GLU A 518 25.76 41.98 31.60
CA GLU A 518 26.04 43.41 31.33
C GLU A 518 24.77 44.23 31.05
N ARG A 519 23.74 43.60 30.49
CA ARG A 519 22.45 44.22 30.18
C ARG A 519 21.43 44.12 31.33
N GLY A 520 21.81 43.57 32.48
CA GLY A 520 20.93 43.36 33.63
C GLY A 520 19.84 42.30 33.41
N LEU A 521 20.02 41.41 32.44
CA LEU A 521 19.07 40.33 32.11
C LEU A 521 19.48 39.03 32.81
N ASN A 522 18.50 38.17 33.16
CA ASN A 522 18.76 36.88 33.79
C ASN A 522 19.10 35.79 32.74
N PRO A 523 20.34 35.28 32.67
CA PRO A 523 20.73 34.26 31.70
C PRO A 523 20.04 32.91 31.94
N ALA A 524 19.83 32.53 33.21
CA ALA A 524 19.21 31.25 33.55
C ALA A 524 17.76 31.19 33.07
N SER A 525 16.98 32.25 33.30
CA SER A 525 15.61 32.35 32.79
C SER A 525 15.58 32.35 31.25
N TYR A 526 16.56 33.00 30.62
CA TYR A 526 16.67 33.02 29.17
C TYR A 526 16.97 31.64 28.57
N PHE A 527 17.92 30.89 29.12
CA PHE A 527 18.19 29.52 28.65
C PHE A 527 17.03 28.56 28.97
N SER A 528 16.36 28.69 30.11
CA SER A 528 15.19 27.86 30.44
C SER A 528 14.09 28.03 29.38
N LEU A 529 13.63 29.27 29.20
CA LEU A 529 12.45 29.57 28.37
C LEU A 529 12.69 29.41 26.87
N ASN A 530 13.92 29.63 26.40
CA ASN A 530 14.24 29.62 24.97
C ASN A 530 14.95 28.34 24.50
N PHE A 531 15.44 27.50 25.41
CA PHE A 531 16.15 26.25 25.06
C PHE A 531 15.61 25.03 25.82
N PHE A 532 15.68 24.99 27.16
CA PHE A 532 15.38 23.77 27.90
C PHE A 532 13.89 23.40 27.95
N ASP A 533 13.01 24.35 28.24
CA ASP A 533 11.57 24.09 28.39
C ASP A 533 10.93 23.68 27.05
N PRO A 534 11.18 24.39 25.93
CA PRO A 534 10.63 24.01 24.62
C PRO A 534 11.10 22.63 24.13
N ILE A 535 12.33 22.23 24.48
CA ILE A 535 12.85 20.90 24.13
C ILE A 535 12.20 19.83 25.00
N THR A 536 11.96 20.11 26.27
CA THR A 536 11.33 19.17 27.21
C THR A 536 9.90 18.81 26.79
N GLU A 537 9.15 19.77 26.25
CA GLU A 537 7.77 19.58 25.77
C GLU A 537 7.65 18.53 24.65
N ILE A 538 8.68 18.37 23.79
CA ILE A 538 8.62 17.48 22.62
C ILE A 538 9.24 16.10 22.87
N LEU A 539 9.85 15.84 24.04
CA LEU A 539 10.55 14.57 24.33
C LEU A 539 9.66 13.34 24.15
N SER A 540 8.42 13.44 24.62
CA SER A 540 7.44 12.34 24.55
C SER A 540 7.08 11.95 23.11
N GLU A 541 7.15 12.88 22.14
CA GLU A 541 6.86 12.63 20.73
C GLU A 541 7.92 11.71 20.08
N TYR A 542 9.15 11.71 20.60
CA TYR A 542 10.27 10.92 20.05
C TYR A 542 10.71 9.76 20.95
N ASP A 543 10.00 9.50 22.06
CA ASP A 543 10.39 8.52 23.07
C ASP A 543 11.76 8.81 23.71
N ALA A 544 12.11 10.10 23.79
CA ALA A 544 13.35 10.57 24.37
C ALA A 544 13.23 10.80 25.88
N GLN A 545 14.30 10.49 26.60
CA GLN A 545 14.43 10.69 28.04
C GLN A 545 15.60 11.63 28.31
N LYS A 546 15.41 12.58 29.23
CA LYS A 546 16.46 13.48 29.68
C LYS A 546 17.40 12.72 30.60
N VAL A 547 18.68 12.63 30.23
CA VAL A 547 19.71 11.95 31.02
C VAL A 547 20.27 12.92 32.06
N PHE A 548 20.75 14.07 31.60
CA PHE A 548 21.40 15.07 32.44
C PHE A 548 21.44 16.43 31.75
N ILE A 549 21.65 17.51 32.53
CA ILE A 549 21.99 18.85 32.04
C ILE A 549 23.40 19.16 32.52
N GLU A 550 24.35 19.29 31.59
CA GLU A 550 25.75 19.59 31.88
C GLU A 550 26.02 21.04 31.46
N GLY A 551 25.95 21.98 32.40
CA GLY A 551 26.18 23.40 32.12
C GLY A 551 25.24 23.93 31.02
N ASP A 552 25.80 24.13 29.83
CA ASP A 552 25.18 24.66 28.63
C ASP A 552 24.77 23.60 27.59
N ALA A 553 24.92 22.31 27.93
CA ALA A 553 24.51 21.18 27.09
C ALA A 553 23.35 20.37 27.68
N ILE A 554 22.49 19.85 26.79
CA ILE A 554 21.46 18.87 27.14
C ILE A 554 21.81 17.50 26.56
N ILE A 555 21.70 16.46 27.41
CA ILE A 555 21.93 15.08 27.02
C ILE A 555 20.62 14.30 27.10
N LEU A 556 20.21 13.72 25.98
CA LEU A 556 19.03 12.88 25.87
C LEU A 556 19.41 11.45 25.47
N SER A 557 18.54 10.51 25.83
CA SER A 557 18.65 9.11 25.43
C SER A 557 17.34 8.59 24.86
N ILE A 558 17.43 7.69 23.88
CA ILE A 558 16.32 6.87 23.39
C ILE A 558 16.76 5.41 23.54
N LEU A 559 15.92 4.60 24.18
CA LEU A 559 16.23 3.22 24.55
C LEU A 559 15.42 2.23 23.71
N GLU A 560 16.08 1.19 23.19
CA GLU A 560 15.41 0.05 22.55
C GLU A 560 15.40 -1.13 23.52
N ARG A 561 14.27 -1.82 23.66
CA ARG A 561 14.12 -2.97 24.55
C ARG A 561 13.91 -4.25 23.76
N GLU A 562 14.22 -5.40 24.38
CA GLU A 562 13.98 -6.70 23.77
C GLU A 562 12.51 -6.88 23.38
N GLU A 563 12.26 -7.58 22.27
CA GLU A 563 10.93 -7.94 21.80
C GLU A 563 9.90 -6.79 21.73
N THR A 564 10.36 -5.54 21.52
CA THR A 564 9.50 -4.38 21.24
C THR A 564 9.76 -3.77 19.85
N PRO A 565 9.43 -4.48 18.75
CA PRO A 565 9.63 -3.99 17.38
C PRO A 565 9.11 -2.59 17.09
N SER A 566 8.01 -2.15 17.72
CA SER A 566 7.46 -0.79 17.54
C SER A 566 8.33 0.33 18.14
N GLY A 567 9.22 -0.02 19.06
CA GLY A 567 10.15 0.90 19.73
C GLY A 567 11.52 1.01 19.05
N TRP A 568 11.87 0.12 18.11
CA TRP A 568 13.19 0.08 17.49
C TRP A 568 13.36 1.12 16.37
N TYR A 569 13.22 2.39 16.72
CA TYR A 569 13.40 3.56 15.85
C TYR A 569 14.30 4.58 16.55
N SER A 570 15.27 4.09 17.34
CA SER A 570 16.03 4.95 18.25
C SER A 570 16.88 5.99 17.51
N VAL A 571 17.48 5.62 16.38
CA VAL A 571 18.32 6.55 15.61
C VAL A 571 17.46 7.49 14.77
N SER A 572 16.43 6.99 14.08
CA SER A 572 15.57 7.83 13.26
C SER A 572 14.82 8.86 14.11
N ARG A 573 14.32 8.46 15.29
CA ARG A 573 13.69 9.40 16.24
C ARG A 573 14.70 10.35 16.85
N ALA A 574 15.94 9.94 17.11
CA ALA A 574 17.00 10.85 17.56
C ALA A 574 17.32 11.92 16.51
N CYS A 575 17.41 11.53 15.23
CA CYS A 575 17.60 12.45 14.11
C CYS A 575 16.43 13.45 14.01
N GLY A 576 15.20 12.95 14.09
CA GLY A 576 13.99 13.79 14.11
C GLY A 576 13.96 14.79 15.26
N MET A 577 14.28 14.32 16.46
CA MET A 577 14.39 15.14 17.66
C MET A 577 15.41 16.27 17.47
N ALA A 578 16.61 15.95 16.97
CA ALA A 578 17.66 16.93 16.71
C ALA A 578 17.26 17.99 15.67
N ILE A 579 16.58 17.59 14.59
CA ILE A 579 16.04 18.54 13.60
C ILE A 579 15.02 19.47 14.27
N ASN A 580 14.10 18.91 15.07
CA ASN A 580 13.06 19.70 15.71
C ASN A 580 13.63 20.66 16.77
N MET A 581 14.67 20.26 17.50
CA MET A 581 15.43 21.17 18.39
C MET A 581 15.93 22.40 17.62
N LEU A 582 16.60 22.19 16.47
CA LEU A 582 17.10 23.31 15.65
C LEU A 582 15.96 24.16 15.07
N MET A 583 14.83 23.56 14.69
CA MET A 583 13.65 24.29 14.22
C MET A 583 13.04 25.17 15.32
N ILE A 584 12.95 24.65 16.55
CA ILE A 584 12.49 25.39 17.73
C ILE A 584 13.44 26.57 17.98
N ILE A 585 14.74 26.32 18.04
CA ILE A 585 15.74 27.36 18.29
C ILE A 585 15.73 28.44 17.22
N ASN A 586 15.61 28.08 15.95
CA ASN A 586 15.47 29.07 14.87
C ASN A 586 14.20 29.92 15.02
N ARG A 587 13.10 29.34 15.49
CA ARG A 587 11.85 30.08 15.77
C ARG A 587 12.03 31.08 16.92
N TYR A 588 12.68 30.65 18.01
CA TYR A 588 12.96 31.53 19.15
C TYR A 588 13.98 32.61 18.80
N ASN A 589 15.04 32.28 18.05
CA ASN A 589 16.02 33.24 17.57
C ASN A 589 15.41 34.38 16.74
N LYS A 590 14.35 34.12 15.97
CA LYS A 590 13.61 35.20 15.26
C LYS A 590 13.01 36.19 16.24
N LYS A 591 12.37 35.70 17.31
CA LYS A 591 11.83 36.54 18.39
C LYS A 591 12.96 37.23 19.17
N SER A 592 14.03 36.52 19.50
CA SER A 592 15.19 37.08 20.21
C SER A 592 15.78 38.27 19.44
N LYS A 593 15.87 38.19 18.11
CA LYS A 593 16.31 39.31 17.27
C LYS A 593 15.38 40.53 17.35
N GLU A 594 14.06 40.33 17.38
CA GLU A 594 13.08 41.42 17.55
C GLU A 594 13.27 42.17 18.87
N TYR A 595 13.61 41.43 19.94
CA TYR A 595 13.87 41.98 21.28
C TYR A 595 15.36 42.28 21.54
N GLN A 596 16.21 42.26 20.51
CA GLN A 596 17.66 42.50 20.59
C GLN A 596 18.42 41.59 21.58
N LEU A 597 17.87 40.41 21.86
CA LEU A 597 18.51 39.37 22.66
C LEU A 597 19.54 38.60 21.82
N PRO A 598 20.56 37.97 22.46
CA PRO A 598 21.51 37.11 21.76
C PRO A 598 20.83 36.00 20.96
N VAL A 599 21.52 35.46 19.95
CA VAL A 599 21.06 34.31 19.18
C VAL A 599 21.70 33.03 19.72
N LEU A 600 20.92 31.97 19.78
CA LEU A 600 21.38 30.65 20.21
C LEU A 600 21.84 29.84 18.99
N GLU A 601 23.05 29.32 19.04
CA GLU A 601 23.60 28.39 18.06
C GLU A 601 23.89 27.05 18.75
N LEU A 602 23.60 25.94 18.08
CA LEU A 602 23.79 24.60 18.65
C LEU A 602 24.77 23.76 17.83
N GLY A 603 25.57 22.94 18.50
CA GLY A 603 26.13 21.74 17.89
C GLY A 603 25.42 20.52 18.40
N ILE A 604 24.93 19.65 17.50
CA ILE A 604 24.30 18.40 17.92
C ILE A 604 25.14 17.22 17.45
N GLY A 605 25.40 16.30 18.38
CA GLY A 605 26.03 15.01 18.13
C GLY A 605 25.08 13.88 18.51
N ILE A 606 24.91 12.91 17.61
CA ILE A 606 24.10 11.71 17.82
C ILE A 606 25.02 10.48 17.77
N CYS A 607 25.01 9.70 18.84
CA CYS A 607 25.77 8.45 18.92
C CYS A 607 24.86 7.27 19.27
N HIS A 608 24.78 6.30 18.36
CA HIS A 608 24.16 5.00 18.62
C HIS A 608 25.17 4.00 19.18
N ARG A 609 24.73 3.17 20.12
CA ARG A 609 25.46 2.00 20.61
C ARG A 609 24.53 0.80 20.74
N ALA A 610 24.96 -0.32 20.18
CA ALA A 610 24.25 -1.60 20.20
C ALA A 610 24.51 -2.40 21.50
N ASP A 611 24.43 -1.72 22.65
CA ASP A 611 24.56 -2.31 23.98
C ASP A 611 23.61 -1.62 24.96
N ALA A 612 23.31 -2.28 26.09
CA ALA A 612 22.65 -1.64 27.22
C ALA A 612 23.56 -0.58 27.87
N PRO A 613 23.03 0.60 28.26
CA PRO A 613 23.78 1.52 29.11
C PRO A 613 23.83 0.99 30.55
N THR A 614 24.89 1.36 31.28
CA THR A 614 25.01 1.04 32.72
C THR A 614 24.34 2.14 33.53
N PHE A 615 23.73 1.79 34.66
CA PHE A 615 23.10 2.74 35.57
C PHE A 615 23.77 2.72 36.93
N LEU A 616 24.06 3.90 37.44
CA LEU A 616 24.49 4.15 38.80
C LEU A 616 23.34 4.87 39.53
N PHE A 617 23.07 4.49 40.77
CA PHE A 617 22.04 5.11 41.59
C PHE A 617 22.70 5.95 42.68
N ASP A 618 22.37 7.23 42.71
CA ASP A 618 22.74 8.17 43.77
C ASP A 618 21.47 8.59 44.51
N GLY A 619 21.13 7.86 45.57
CA GLY A 619 19.82 7.94 46.22
C GLY A 619 18.70 7.56 45.24
N ASP A 620 17.72 8.46 45.08
CA ASP A 620 16.61 8.29 44.12
C ASP A 620 17.00 8.72 42.68
N ASN A 621 18.19 9.29 42.48
CA ASN A 621 18.64 9.76 41.17
C ASN A 621 19.34 8.64 40.39
N ARG A 622 18.82 8.37 39.18
CA ARG A 622 19.41 7.40 38.25
C ARG A 622 20.36 8.10 37.29
N ILE A 623 21.65 7.78 37.38
CA ILE A 623 22.71 8.30 36.53
C ILE A 623 23.06 7.27 35.45
N MET A 624 23.02 7.67 34.18
CA MET A 624 23.41 6.82 33.06
C MET A 624 24.90 6.92 32.77
N ILE A 625 25.58 5.78 32.64
CA ILE A 625 26.98 5.67 32.25
C ILE A 625 27.05 4.95 30.91
N SER A 626 27.53 5.64 29.88
CA SER A 626 27.77 5.06 28.57
C SER A 626 28.90 5.78 27.81
N PRO A 627 29.82 5.05 27.15
CA PRO A 627 30.80 5.65 26.25
C PRO A 627 30.17 6.40 25.06
N ALA A 628 28.91 6.13 24.74
CA ALA A 628 28.18 6.87 23.71
C ALA A 628 27.97 8.35 24.09
N ILE A 629 27.95 8.69 25.38
CA ILE A 629 27.86 10.08 25.86
C ILE A 629 29.12 10.86 25.47
N ASN A 630 30.30 10.31 25.78
CA ASN A 630 31.59 10.91 25.44
C ASN A 630 31.78 11.03 23.93
N ARG A 631 31.25 10.08 23.16
CA ARG A 631 31.31 10.14 21.70
C ARG A 631 30.34 11.18 21.13
N ALA A 632 29.10 11.23 21.62
CA ALA A 632 28.13 12.27 21.23
C ALA A 632 28.65 13.68 21.53
N ASP A 633 29.36 13.86 22.65
CA ASP A 633 30.05 15.11 22.98
C ASP A 633 31.04 15.54 21.89
N ARG A 634 31.94 14.65 21.47
CA ARG A 634 32.91 14.95 20.39
C ARG A 634 32.23 15.30 19.05
N LEU A 635 31.20 14.55 18.66
CA LEU A 635 30.42 14.81 17.44
C LEU A 635 29.68 16.16 17.53
N SER A 636 29.27 16.55 18.73
CA SER A 636 28.68 17.84 19.00
C SER A 636 29.71 18.97 19.03
N GLY A 637 31.02 18.74 18.84
CA GLY A 637 32.08 19.75 19.02
C GLY A 637 32.27 20.70 17.83
N CYS A 638 32.82 21.89 18.10
CA CYS A 638 33.23 22.87 17.08
C CYS A 638 34.55 23.54 17.45
N HIS A 639 35.55 23.42 16.59
CA HIS A 639 36.88 23.95 16.83
C HIS A 639 36.92 25.45 16.54
N LYS A 640 37.39 26.26 17.51
CA LYS A 640 37.42 27.74 17.43
C LYS A 640 38.14 28.25 16.18
N MET A 641 39.25 27.62 15.80
CA MET A 641 40.03 27.97 14.62
C MET A 641 39.25 27.71 13.32
N VAL A 642 38.64 26.53 13.18
CA VAL A 642 37.82 26.17 12.01
C VAL A 642 36.61 27.11 11.89
N ARG A 643 35.97 27.47 13.02
CA ARG A 643 34.89 28.48 13.05
C ARG A 643 35.34 29.86 12.57
N ARG A 644 36.60 30.25 12.82
CA ARG A 644 37.15 31.52 12.33
C ARG A 644 37.45 31.50 10.84
N LEU A 645 37.89 30.36 10.30
CA LEU A 645 38.18 30.20 8.88
C LEU A 645 36.87 30.10 8.05
N ILE A 646 35.87 29.38 8.56
CA ILE A 646 34.54 29.23 7.95
C ILE A 646 33.58 30.29 8.56
N ARG A 647 33.91 31.58 8.44
CA ARG A 647 33.10 32.68 9.00
C ARG A 647 31.76 32.87 8.26
N ASN A 648 31.77 32.73 6.94
CA ASN A 648 30.59 32.93 6.08
C ASN A 648 30.33 31.67 5.27
N ASN A 649 29.58 30.73 5.86
CA ASN A 649 29.18 29.52 5.17
C ASN A 649 27.99 29.80 4.23
N THR A 650 28.22 29.73 2.91
CA THR A 650 27.15 29.83 1.89
C THR A 650 26.62 28.46 1.46
N SER A 651 27.17 27.38 2.02
CA SER A 651 26.74 26.02 1.73
C SER A 651 25.37 25.72 2.34
N PRO A 652 24.56 24.84 1.73
CA PRO A 652 23.34 24.32 2.36
C PRO A 652 23.61 23.36 3.54
N PHE A 653 24.88 23.08 3.84
CA PHE A 653 25.34 22.16 4.90
C PHE A 653 25.95 22.92 6.07
N ASN A 654 25.77 22.42 7.29
CA ASN A 654 26.18 23.04 8.54
C ASN A 654 27.30 22.27 9.27
N LEU A 655 27.71 21.12 8.73
CA LEU A 655 28.73 20.24 9.29
C LEU A 655 29.88 19.97 8.30
N PHE A 656 31.10 20.23 8.77
CA PHE A 656 32.35 19.86 8.09
C PHE A 656 33.33 19.23 9.06
N VAL A 657 33.90 18.11 8.66
CA VAL A 657 34.86 17.34 9.46
C VAL A 657 36.14 17.19 8.67
N PHE A 658 37.27 17.48 9.32
CA PHE A 658 38.60 17.48 8.72
C PHE A 658 39.57 16.67 9.57
N GLN A 659 40.55 16.04 8.92
CA GLN A 659 41.67 15.40 9.61
C GLN A 659 42.89 16.31 9.54
N GLY A 660 43.34 16.81 10.70
CA GLY A 660 44.52 17.69 10.82
C GLY A 660 45.80 16.99 11.27
N THR A 661 45.73 15.70 11.59
CA THR A 661 46.84 14.86 12.06
C THR A 661 47.17 13.75 11.07
N SER A 662 48.38 13.21 11.16
CA SER A 662 48.83 12.13 10.26
C SER A 662 48.03 10.84 10.45
N ASP A 663 47.93 10.01 9.41
CA ASP A 663 47.24 8.73 9.47
C ASP A 663 47.83 7.78 10.53
N GLU A 664 49.15 7.84 10.76
CA GLU A 664 49.83 7.02 11.78
C GLU A 664 49.44 7.43 13.20
N GLU A 665 49.33 8.73 13.50
CA GLU A 665 48.89 9.22 14.81
C GLU A 665 47.41 8.92 15.05
N MET A 666 46.61 8.97 13.99
CA MET A 666 45.20 8.61 14.01
C MET A 666 44.96 7.11 14.23
N GLN A 667 45.93 6.24 13.92
CA GLN A 667 45.87 4.80 14.21
C GLN A 667 46.38 4.45 15.62
N LYS A 668 47.29 5.28 16.18
CA LYS A 668 47.88 5.09 17.52
C LYS A 668 46.97 5.50 18.67
N THR A 669 45.87 6.22 18.38
CA THR A 669 44.98 6.78 19.40
C THR A 669 43.56 6.25 19.18
N ALA A 670 42.91 5.77 20.26
CA ALA A 670 41.48 5.43 20.23
C ALA A 670 40.57 6.67 20.20
N ASP A 671 41.15 7.84 20.46
CA ASP A 671 40.48 9.14 20.43
C ASP A 671 40.38 9.70 19.01
N ASP A 672 39.19 10.21 18.71
CA ASP A 672 38.84 10.85 17.46
C ASP A 672 39.37 12.30 17.48
N LEU A 673 40.54 12.52 16.86
CA LEU A 673 41.23 13.81 16.75
C LEU A 673 40.80 14.64 15.52
N PHE A 674 39.55 14.50 15.05
CA PHE A 674 39.08 15.32 13.92
C PHE A 674 38.78 16.76 14.32
N MET A 675 39.15 17.68 13.43
CA MET A 675 38.76 19.08 13.52
C MET A 675 37.35 19.24 12.93
N ARG A 676 36.43 19.75 13.74
CA ARG A 676 35.01 19.87 13.39
C ARG A 676 34.56 21.31 13.29
N TYR A 677 33.78 21.62 12.27
CA TYR A 677 32.87 22.76 12.20
C TYR A 677 31.45 22.22 12.33
N ASN A 678 30.81 22.44 13.48
CA ASN A 678 29.42 22.07 13.71
C ASN A 678 28.67 23.27 14.31
N ILE A 679 27.94 24.02 13.46
CA ILE A 679 27.13 25.18 13.87
C ILE A 679 25.75 25.04 13.26
N ASN A 680 24.75 24.79 14.11
CA ASN A 680 23.41 24.35 13.73
C ASN A 680 23.43 23.10 12.84
N GLY A 681 24.46 22.26 13.01
CA GLY A 681 24.64 20.99 12.35
C GLY A 681 24.28 19.82 13.28
N ILE A 682 24.10 18.66 12.67
CA ILE A 682 23.82 17.41 13.38
C ILE A 682 24.75 16.34 12.81
N GLU A 683 25.72 15.90 13.61
CA GLU A 683 26.63 14.82 13.23
C GLU A 683 26.10 13.48 13.78
N LEU A 684 25.98 12.47 12.91
CA LEU A 684 25.59 11.11 13.24
C LEU A 684 26.81 10.19 13.13
N ASN A 685 27.06 9.37 14.14
CA ASN A 685 28.13 8.38 14.06
C ASN A 685 27.85 7.30 13.00
N GLU A 686 28.89 6.71 12.43
CA GLU A 686 28.79 5.66 11.40
C GLU A 686 27.92 4.47 11.83
N VAL A 687 28.10 3.99 13.07
CA VAL A 687 27.26 2.92 13.65
C VAL A 687 25.78 3.33 13.70
N GLY A 688 25.50 4.60 13.99
CA GLY A 688 24.15 5.17 13.94
C GLY A 688 23.60 5.22 12.52
N PHE A 689 24.39 5.60 11.53
CA PHE A 689 23.96 5.56 10.13
C PHE A 689 23.61 4.14 9.67
N HIS A 690 24.44 3.15 10.02
CA HIS A 690 24.14 1.75 9.74
C HIS A 690 22.84 1.28 10.42
N LYS A 691 22.64 1.63 11.68
CA LYS A 691 21.37 1.35 12.38
C LYS A 691 20.19 2.05 11.70
N LEU A 692 20.32 3.32 11.31
CA LEU A 692 19.28 4.07 10.59
C LEU A 692 18.87 3.37 9.30
N SER A 693 19.82 2.84 8.53
CA SER A 693 19.54 2.07 7.31
C SER A 693 18.80 0.74 7.54
N GLN A 694 18.77 0.26 8.79
CA GLN A 694 17.99 -0.91 9.20
C GLN A 694 16.62 -0.53 9.76
N GLU A 695 16.46 0.70 10.27
CA GLU A 695 15.22 1.20 10.85
C GLU A 695 14.21 1.65 9.77
N ILE A 696 14.71 2.23 8.67
CA ILE A 696 13.91 2.82 7.58
C ILE A 696 14.51 2.53 6.19
N ASP A 697 13.66 2.54 5.17
CA ASP A 697 14.08 2.45 3.76
C ASP A 697 14.74 3.77 3.32
N LEU A 698 16.08 3.76 3.22
CA LEU A 698 16.88 4.89 2.79
C LEU A 698 17.13 4.82 1.27
N LYS A 699 16.50 5.72 0.51
CA LYS A 699 16.79 5.90 -0.91
C LYS A 699 18.07 6.73 -1.08
N CYS A 700 19.02 6.21 -1.83
CA CYS A 700 20.27 6.90 -2.15
C CYS A 700 20.13 7.76 -3.42
N PHE A 701 20.58 9.00 -3.33
CA PHE A 701 20.78 9.90 -4.45
C PHE A 701 22.26 10.24 -4.58
N ARG A 702 22.80 10.09 -5.80
CA ARG A 702 24.15 10.50 -6.14
C ARG A 702 24.12 11.36 -7.40
N GLY A 703 24.53 12.62 -7.28
CA GLY A 703 24.58 13.52 -8.42
C GLY A 703 24.71 14.98 -8.03
N ASP A 704 24.53 15.85 -9.02
CA ASP A 704 24.56 17.30 -8.85
C ASP A 704 23.17 17.82 -8.47
N ILE A 705 23.14 18.88 -7.66
CA ILE A 705 21.93 19.66 -7.34
C ILE A 705 22.17 21.10 -7.83
N PRO A 706 21.87 21.38 -9.11
CA PRO A 706 22.17 22.68 -9.74
C PRO A 706 21.54 23.86 -8.98
N ASP A 707 20.31 23.69 -8.50
CA ASP A 707 19.56 24.72 -7.76
C ASP A 707 20.26 25.18 -6.48
N LEU A 708 21.15 24.35 -5.93
CA LEU A 708 21.94 24.65 -4.72
C LEU A 708 23.43 24.85 -5.02
N GLY A 709 23.84 24.80 -6.29
CA GLY A 709 25.24 24.90 -6.69
C GLY A 709 26.12 23.76 -6.16
N VAL A 710 25.53 22.64 -5.73
CA VAL A 710 26.25 21.52 -5.10
C VAL A 710 26.52 20.43 -6.13
N LYS A 711 27.78 19.98 -6.22
CA LYS A 711 28.21 18.94 -7.16
C LYS A 711 28.56 17.63 -6.45
N ASN A 712 28.34 16.51 -7.11
CA ASN A 712 28.73 15.16 -6.69
C ASN A 712 28.34 14.81 -5.25
N VAL A 713 27.15 15.19 -4.82
CA VAL A 713 26.70 14.93 -3.45
C VAL A 713 26.03 13.56 -3.33
N ARG A 714 26.24 12.91 -2.18
CA ARG A 714 25.55 11.69 -1.78
C ARG A 714 24.56 12.01 -0.67
N LEU A 715 23.27 11.88 -0.97
CA LEU A 715 22.19 12.04 -0.01
C LEU A 715 21.43 10.73 0.15
N TYR A 716 20.96 10.48 1.36
CA TYR A 716 20.02 9.43 1.69
C TYR A 716 18.74 10.07 2.19
N THR A 717 17.58 9.63 1.70
CA THR A 717 16.29 10.12 2.17
C THR A 717 15.36 8.96 2.52
N GLY A 718 14.62 9.10 3.61
CA GLY A 718 13.65 8.13 4.09
C GLY A 718 12.60 8.79 4.98
N LYS A 719 11.54 8.05 5.31
CA LYS A 719 10.52 8.49 6.27
C LYS A 719 10.60 7.62 7.52
N PHE A 720 10.29 8.19 8.69
CA PHE A 720 10.21 7.45 9.95
C PHE A 720 8.99 7.89 10.78
N PRO A 721 8.44 7.02 11.64
CA PRO A 721 7.35 7.36 12.55
C PRO A 721 7.85 7.94 13.89
N THR A 722 7.18 8.99 14.35
CA THR A 722 7.23 9.45 15.74
C THR A 722 6.51 8.47 16.68
N LYS A 723 6.67 8.60 17.99
CA LYS A 723 5.90 7.82 18.99
C LYS A 723 4.41 8.09 18.89
N SER A 724 4.02 9.30 18.46
CA SER A 724 2.63 9.70 18.22
C SER A 724 2.05 9.15 16.91
N GLY A 725 2.83 8.45 16.09
CA GLY A 725 2.40 7.84 14.82
C GLY A 725 2.43 8.79 13.61
N ARG A 726 3.04 9.98 13.74
CA ARG A 726 3.23 10.91 12.60
C ARG A 726 4.49 10.56 11.83
N TYR A 727 4.47 10.69 10.51
CA TYR A 727 5.65 10.46 9.67
C TYR A 727 6.41 11.75 9.40
N GLN A 728 7.73 11.67 9.57
CA GLN A 728 8.65 12.74 9.23
C GLN A 728 9.69 12.22 8.23
N ARG A 729 10.19 13.13 7.39
CA ARG A 729 11.24 12.81 6.42
C ARG A 729 12.61 13.15 7.00
N LEU A 730 13.60 12.34 6.67
CA LEU A 730 15.01 12.60 6.93
C LEU A 730 15.76 12.75 5.61
N VAL A 731 16.78 13.60 5.65
CA VAL A 731 17.80 13.71 4.61
C VAL A 731 19.15 13.63 5.32
N VAL A 732 19.97 12.65 4.95
CA VAL A 732 21.31 12.45 5.51
C VAL A 732 22.32 12.60 4.40
N ARG A 733 23.34 13.42 4.60
CA ARG A 733 24.48 13.54 3.69
C ARG A 733 25.60 12.64 4.16
N GLU A 734 26.18 11.88 3.23
CA GLU A 734 27.47 11.21 3.39
C GLU A 734 28.54 12.06 2.72
N ALA A 735 29.62 12.35 3.43
CA ALA A 735 30.77 13.07 2.89
C ALA A 735 32.07 12.47 3.39
N ASP A 736 33.10 12.58 2.54
CA ASP A 736 34.46 12.15 2.87
C ASP A 736 35.11 13.16 3.82
N ILE A 737 35.98 12.68 4.71
CA ILE A 737 36.79 13.52 5.59
C ILE A 737 38.10 13.83 4.87
N PRO A 738 38.35 15.07 4.40
CA PRO A 738 39.63 15.43 3.80
C PRO A 738 40.71 15.56 4.88
N ALA A 739 41.92 15.11 4.55
CA ALA A 739 43.13 15.47 5.28
C ALA A 739 43.54 16.88 4.86
N VAL A 740 43.78 17.74 5.84
CA VAL A 740 44.08 19.15 5.62
C VAL A 740 45.24 19.61 6.49
N ASP A 741 45.92 20.67 6.06
CA ASP A 741 46.81 21.42 6.95
C ASP A 741 45.96 22.05 8.07
N PRO A 742 46.29 21.80 9.35
CA PRO A 742 45.53 22.33 10.47
C PRO A 742 45.50 23.86 10.52
N GLU A 743 46.50 24.58 10.03
CA GLU A 743 46.53 26.04 10.18
C GLU A 743 45.61 26.77 9.20
N ASN A 744 45.48 26.26 7.97
CA ASN A 744 44.82 26.96 6.87
C ASN A 744 43.71 26.14 6.17
N LEU A 745 43.50 24.88 6.57
CA LEU A 745 42.54 23.93 5.99
C LEU A 745 42.75 23.64 4.49
N THR A 746 43.97 23.84 3.98
CA THR A 746 44.28 23.47 2.59
C THR A 746 44.19 21.95 2.42
N PRO A 747 43.46 21.45 1.40
CA PRO A 747 43.31 20.01 1.20
C PRO A 747 44.64 19.37 0.79
N LEU A 748 45.07 18.37 1.55
CA LEU A 748 46.24 17.55 1.24
C LEU A 748 45.83 16.36 0.36
N HIS A 749 44.90 15.54 0.83
CA HIS A 749 44.31 14.41 0.11
C HIS A 749 42.96 14.02 0.72
N LEU A 750 42.19 13.20 0.00
CA LEU A 750 40.94 12.61 0.51
C LEU A 750 41.25 11.33 1.29
N THR A 751 40.77 11.25 2.53
CA THR A 751 40.87 10.00 3.30
C THR A 751 39.76 9.03 2.88
N GLN A 752 39.86 7.76 3.29
CA GLN A 752 38.76 6.80 3.12
C GLN A 752 37.65 6.95 4.17
N ARG A 753 37.83 7.83 5.16
CA ARG A 753 36.92 8.01 6.28
C ARG A 753 35.76 8.92 5.88
N LYS A 754 34.60 8.67 6.46
CA LYS A 754 33.37 9.38 6.14
C LYS A 754 32.71 9.91 7.39
N TYR A 755 31.90 10.95 7.21
CA TYR A 755 31.02 11.48 8.23
C TYR A 755 29.59 11.62 7.68
N TYR A 756 28.62 11.59 8.60
CA TYR A 756 27.21 11.64 8.28
C TYR A 756 26.56 12.87 8.91
N GLU A 757 25.97 13.71 8.07
CA GLU A 757 25.26 14.92 8.49
C GLU A 757 23.75 14.70 8.34
N VAL A 758 22.98 14.86 9.41
CA VAL A 758 21.52 14.97 9.30
C VAL A 758 21.19 16.39 8.85
N CYS A 759 20.77 16.53 7.60
CA CYS A 759 20.56 17.83 6.97
C CYS A 759 19.30 18.51 7.50
N THR A 760 19.34 19.84 7.64
CA THR A 760 18.21 20.65 8.10
C THR A 760 17.72 21.69 7.09
N SER A 761 18.43 21.87 5.97
CA SER A 761 18.10 22.86 4.95
C SER A 761 16.79 22.51 4.22
N PRO A 762 15.76 23.39 4.24
CA PRO A 762 14.50 23.15 3.55
C PRO A 762 14.67 22.88 2.04
N ALA A 763 15.69 23.46 1.42
CA ALA A 763 15.92 23.30 -0.01
C ALA A 763 16.42 21.88 -0.37
N LEU A 764 17.21 21.24 0.50
CA LEU A 764 17.61 19.83 0.34
C LEU A 764 16.39 18.89 0.45
N TYR A 765 15.45 19.21 1.33
CA TYR A 765 14.19 18.48 1.46
C TYR A 765 13.30 18.62 0.22
N LEU A 766 13.27 19.79 -0.41
CA LEU A 766 12.53 20.01 -1.66
C LEU A 766 13.17 19.25 -2.82
N ALA A 767 14.50 19.33 -2.97
CA ALA A 767 15.24 18.63 -4.01
C ALA A 767 15.07 17.10 -3.92
N THR A 768 15.04 16.57 -2.71
CA THR A 768 14.88 15.12 -2.46
C THR A 768 13.43 14.63 -2.46
N LYS A 769 12.45 15.53 -2.54
CA LYS A 769 11.02 15.17 -2.53
C LYS A 769 10.58 14.43 -3.79
N ASN A 770 11.15 14.79 -4.94
CA ASN A 770 10.83 14.21 -6.26
C ASN A 770 11.70 13.00 -6.64
N LEU A 771 12.67 12.64 -5.79
CA LEU A 771 13.58 11.50 -5.99
C LEU A 771 13.02 10.18 -5.42
N VAL A 772 11.75 10.17 -4.98
CA VAL A 772 11.05 9.04 -4.34
C VAL A 772 9.88 8.58 -5.18
#